data_AF-A0A0C9U4S0-F1
#
_entry.id   AF-A0A0C9U4S0-F1
#
_cell.length_a   1.000
_cell.length_b   1.000
_cell.length_c   1.000
_cell.angle_alpha   90.00
_cell.angle_beta   90.00
_cell.angle_gamma   90.00
#
_symmetry.space_group_name_H-M   'P 1'
#
loop_
_entity.id
_entity.type
_entity.pdbx_description
1 polymer ?
#
loop_
_entity_poly.entity_id
_entity_poly.type
_entity_poly.pdbx_seq_one_letter_code
_entity_poly.pdbx_strand_id
1 'polypeptide(L)'
;MLEFHPKAHAGRFHDRLEVVLFDATLSERFAITRPITAVVGNQADWDLLKPTAPYKQKRKSKQEPETAVVRGIKPPQIADIEWTVDLPQSLIPRSLEALLETASVKTTVEMLKRTWIPRQLTPETYGQHFKVLLHVEEAQMNIDIQRYNEENVPMDPALPYYRLPVPGLAEKRPSVIVGDRILVQNATGRPGGHWFEGFVHRVHLNDVDLKFHSAFNSYRGQKYNIRFKLGRLPLRRMHQALSTAFTSPRVLFPSEDDLRGKEVPTERQMEKIRPVNRLIKTNPPQLLAVATILNMPLGSPPFVLFGPPGTGKTVTVVEAINQILLDDPTSRILACAPSNSAADLIAERLKDRLSPSMLFRLNAPSRSKESIPKSLDGYARVNENGTFSIPALAELRKYRVIVSTCISASVPYGMGMARGHFSHVFIDEAGQACEPEAMIPIKTVADNSTNIILSGDPKQLGPIIRSSIASALGLGTSYLDRLMARDAYDPARGNGITVVKLIKNWRSHPAILKYPNEQFYKGELEPHGDEVVTHSLLRSEEIVSPGFPLVFHAISGKDMQEASSPSFFNPDEASLVKRYVDRLRTDRRLRLQDENIGVITPYHAQVMKVRSLLRNSYSGVKVGSVEEFQGQERRVIIISTVRSSIDFVEFDVKHTLGFVASPRRFNVAMTRAQALLIVIGDPTVLSLDPLWRGFMNYVYLAGGWRGPSPDWDPDEPINAEGGYDAARTKALNTDIEALIERTRTLLVENSELTAREDDEDAVQVDRPWREAD
;
A
#
# COMPACT_ATOMS: atom_id res chain seq x y z
N MET A 1 -42.27 -14.64 -26.03
CA MET A 1 -41.89 -14.50 -24.61
C MET A 1 -40.38 -14.72 -24.55
N LEU A 2 -39.59 -13.71 -24.18
CA LEU A 2 -38.13 -13.87 -24.00
C LEU A 2 -37.91 -14.48 -22.62
N GLU A 3 -37.63 -15.78 -22.55
CA GLU A 3 -37.26 -16.43 -21.29
C GLU A 3 -35.76 -16.28 -21.07
N PHE A 4 -35.39 -15.44 -20.11
CA PHE A 4 -34.02 -15.35 -19.63
C PHE A 4 -33.82 -16.42 -18.55
N HIS A 5 -33.02 -17.45 -18.86
CA HIS A 5 -32.58 -18.43 -17.88
C HIS A 5 -31.22 -17.97 -17.33
N PRO A 6 -31.17 -17.21 -16.22
CA PRO A 6 -29.90 -16.92 -15.60
C PRO A 6 -29.26 -18.26 -15.25
N LYS A 7 -28.10 -18.55 -15.83
CA LYS A 7 -27.29 -19.73 -15.50
C LYS A 7 -26.81 -19.58 -14.06
N ALA A 8 -27.66 -19.77 -13.04
CA ALA A 8 -27.34 -19.82 -11.60
C ALA A 8 -26.37 -18.77 -10.98
N HIS A 9 -25.96 -17.72 -11.70
CA HIS A 9 -24.84 -16.86 -11.36
C HIS A 9 -25.31 -15.40 -11.22
N ALA A 10 -24.78 -14.71 -10.20
CA ALA A 10 -24.98 -13.28 -10.02
C ALA A 10 -24.05 -12.49 -10.95
N GLY A 11 -24.46 -11.29 -11.37
CA GLY A 11 -23.70 -10.44 -12.27
C GLY A 11 -24.57 -9.71 -13.30
N ARG A 12 -23.89 -9.03 -14.22
CA ARG A 12 -24.48 -8.31 -15.34
C ARG A 12 -24.25 -9.08 -16.63
N PHE A 13 -25.31 -9.25 -17.39
CA PHE A 13 -25.31 -9.98 -18.66
C PHE A 13 -25.75 -9.01 -19.75
N HIS A 14 -25.01 -8.99 -20.85
CA HIS A 14 -25.30 -8.17 -22.01
C HIS A 14 -25.53 -9.11 -23.19
N ASP A 15 -26.62 -8.88 -23.93
CA ASP A 15 -26.94 -9.62 -25.14
C ASP A 15 -27.62 -8.67 -26.14
N ARG A 16 -27.93 -9.15 -27.34
CA ARG A 16 -28.65 -8.39 -28.36
C ARG A 16 -29.89 -9.17 -28.79
N LEU A 17 -31.03 -8.49 -28.76
CA LEU A 17 -32.25 -8.98 -29.38
C LEU A 17 -32.26 -8.53 -30.84
N GLU A 18 -32.25 -9.50 -31.75
CA GLU A 18 -32.46 -9.28 -33.16
C GLU A 18 -33.90 -9.65 -33.54
N VAL A 19 -34.64 -8.67 -34.05
CA VAL A 19 -35.99 -8.87 -34.58
C VAL A 19 -35.94 -8.65 -36.08
N VAL A 20 -36.05 -9.74 -36.84
CA VAL A 20 -36.15 -9.67 -38.30
C VAL A 20 -37.61 -9.50 -38.69
N LEU A 21 -37.89 -8.43 -39.43
CA LEU A 21 -39.22 -8.04 -39.88
C LEU A 21 -39.24 -8.03 -41.40
N PHE A 22 -40.41 -8.32 -41.98
CA PHE A 22 -40.65 -8.22 -43.41
C PHE A 22 -41.72 -7.16 -43.66
N ASP A 23 -41.37 -6.11 -44.40
CA ASP A 23 -42.34 -5.13 -44.87
C ASP A 23 -43.02 -5.67 -46.13
N ALA A 24 -44.27 -6.09 -45.99
CA ALA A 24 -45.06 -6.62 -47.10
C ALA A 24 -45.38 -5.59 -48.19
N THR A 25 -45.24 -4.29 -47.89
CA THR A 25 -45.50 -3.19 -48.83
C THR A 25 -44.28 -2.89 -49.68
N LEU A 26 -43.10 -2.91 -49.06
CA LEU A 26 -41.81 -2.62 -49.71
C LEU A 26 -41.12 -3.88 -50.25
N SER A 27 -41.62 -5.08 -49.93
CA SER A 27 -40.98 -6.38 -50.23
C SER A 27 -39.56 -6.52 -49.64
N GLU A 28 -39.26 -5.77 -48.59
CA GLU A 28 -37.95 -5.71 -47.97
C GLU A 28 -37.93 -6.39 -46.60
N ARG A 29 -36.82 -7.06 -46.28
CA ARG A 29 -36.52 -7.54 -44.93
C ARG A 29 -35.63 -6.53 -44.24
N PHE A 30 -35.96 -6.20 -43.00
CA PHE A 30 -35.10 -5.37 -42.16
C PHE A 30 -34.97 -5.97 -40.77
N ALA A 31 -33.82 -5.78 -40.13
CA ALA A 31 -33.55 -6.24 -38.78
C ALA A 31 -33.51 -5.06 -37.81
N ILE A 32 -34.25 -5.15 -36.71
CA ILE A 32 -34.10 -4.26 -35.56
C ILE A 32 -33.25 -4.98 -34.52
N THR A 33 -32.05 -4.49 -34.28
CA THR A 33 -31.21 -4.95 -33.18
C THR A 33 -31.36 -4.02 -31.97
N ARG A 34 -31.64 -4.59 -30.79
CA ARG A 34 -31.70 -3.87 -29.52
C ARG A 34 -30.77 -4.51 -28.50
N PRO A 35 -29.87 -3.75 -27.85
CA PRO A 35 -29.09 -4.28 -26.74
C PRO A 35 -30.03 -4.59 -25.57
N ILE A 36 -29.86 -5.77 -24.97
CA ILE A 36 -30.53 -6.17 -23.74
C ILE A 36 -29.47 -6.27 -22.64
N THR A 37 -29.81 -5.79 -21.45
CA THR A 37 -28.99 -5.96 -20.26
C THR A 37 -29.83 -6.57 -19.15
N ALA A 38 -29.35 -7.66 -18.56
CA ALA A 38 -29.95 -8.28 -17.40
C ALA A 38 -28.99 -8.19 -16.20
N VAL A 39 -29.52 -7.88 -15.02
CA VAL A 39 -28.75 -7.80 -13.78
C VAL A 39 -29.34 -8.77 -12.78
N VAL A 40 -28.52 -9.69 -12.29
CA VAL A 40 -28.89 -10.69 -11.29
C VAL A 40 -28.10 -10.41 -10.02
N GLY A 41 -28.78 -9.97 -8.96
CA GLY A 41 -28.12 -9.57 -7.71
C GLY A 41 -29.10 -9.41 -6.55
N ASN A 42 -28.56 -9.04 -5.38
CA ASN A 42 -29.37 -8.73 -4.21
C ASN A 42 -29.87 -7.28 -4.28
N GLN A 43 -31.18 -7.09 -4.42
CA GLN A 43 -31.79 -5.77 -4.54
C GLN A 43 -31.54 -4.88 -3.31
N ALA A 44 -31.60 -5.43 -2.10
CA ALA A 44 -31.39 -4.66 -0.88
C ALA A 44 -29.93 -4.18 -0.75
N ASP A 45 -28.97 -5.02 -1.12
CA ASP A 45 -27.57 -4.62 -1.16
C ASP A 45 -27.34 -3.55 -2.25
N TRP A 46 -27.92 -3.71 -3.44
CA TRP A 46 -27.83 -2.70 -4.50
C TRP A 46 -28.39 -1.34 -4.05
N ASP A 47 -29.56 -1.31 -3.42
CA ASP A 47 -30.18 -0.08 -2.95
C ASP A 47 -29.36 0.65 -1.88
N LEU A 48 -28.63 -0.10 -1.05
CA LEU A 48 -27.69 0.47 -0.08
C LEU A 48 -26.41 0.99 -0.73
N LEU A 49 -25.96 0.36 -1.82
CA LEU A 49 -24.64 0.59 -2.41
C LEU A 49 -24.63 1.58 -3.57
N LYS A 50 -25.75 1.77 -4.28
CA LYS A 50 -25.82 2.64 -5.46
C LYS A 50 -25.26 4.05 -5.18
N PRO A 51 -24.59 4.70 -6.16
CA PRO A 51 -24.05 6.04 -5.97
C PRO A 51 -25.17 7.02 -5.61
N THR A 52 -24.87 7.97 -4.72
CA THR A 52 -25.86 8.99 -4.34
C THR A 52 -26.07 10.03 -5.46
N ALA A 53 -25.02 10.30 -6.24
CA ALA A 53 -25.06 11.13 -7.46
C ALA A 53 -23.83 10.84 -8.35
N PRO A 54 -23.84 11.23 -9.65
CA PRO A 54 -22.69 11.07 -10.55
C PRO A 54 -21.47 11.89 -10.10
N TYR A 55 -20.27 11.37 -10.35
CA TYR A 55 -19.00 12.06 -10.06
C TYR A 55 -18.92 13.43 -10.73
N LYS A 56 -18.61 14.48 -9.95
CA LYS A 56 -18.29 15.82 -10.45
C LYS A 56 -16.92 16.23 -9.93
N GLN A 57 -15.98 16.47 -10.84
CA GLN A 57 -14.64 16.92 -10.47
C GLN A 57 -14.71 18.29 -9.78
N LYS A 58 -14.18 18.40 -8.55
CA LYS A 58 -14.05 19.69 -7.86
C LYS A 58 -13.13 20.60 -8.69
N ARG A 59 -13.61 21.77 -9.11
CA ARG A 59 -12.78 22.80 -9.78
C ARG A 59 -11.71 23.29 -8.79
N LYS A 60 -10.46 23.40 -9.24
CA LYS A 60 -9.38 24.05 -8.47
C LYS A 60 -9.76 25.53 -8.29
N SER A 61 -10.05 25.96 -7.06
CA SER A 61 -10.22 27.39 -6.77
C SER A 61 -8.85 28.07 -6.74
N LYS A 62 -8.77 29.29 -7.27
CA LYS A 62 -7.55 30.11 -7.24
C LYS A 62 -7.31 30.54 -5.79
N GLN A 63 -6.26 30.03 -5.15
CA GLN A 63 -6.05 30.25 -3.73
C GLN A 63 -5.69 31.71 -3.44
N GLU A 64 -6.42 32.34 -2.52
CA GLU A 64 -6.02 33.62 -1.95
C GLU A 64 -4.74 33.45 -1.10
N PRO A 65 -3.83 34.44 -1.11
CA PRO A 65 -2.60 34.38 -0.33
C PRO A 65 -2.88 34.33 1.18
N GLU A 66 -2.07 33.54 1.89
CA GLU A 66 -2.13 33.38 3.35
C GLU A 66 -1.42 34.55 4.02
N THR A 67 -2.13 35.66 4.15
CA THR A 67 -1.61 36.88 4.75
C THR A 67 -1.94 36.94 6.24
N ALA A 68 -1.02 37.54 7.01
CA ALA A 68 -1.19 37.82 8.44
C ALA A 68 -1.65 36.62 9.31
N VAL A 69 -0.99 35.47 9.15
CA VAL A 69 -1.28 34.24 9.92
C VAL A 69 -0.93 34.43 11.40
N VAL A 70 -1.94 34.43 12.26
CA VAL A 70 -1.80 34.43 13.72
C VAL A 70 -1.48 33.01 14.18
N ARG A 71 -0.34 32.82 14.86
CA ARG A 71 0.13 31.49 15.27
C ARG A 71 -0.69 30.90 16.42
N GLY A 72 -0.98 29.61 16.32
CA GLY A 72 -1.71 28.86 17.34
C GLY A 72 -0.86 28.44 18.53
N ILE A 73 -1.52 27.85 19.51
CA ILE A 73 -0.88 27.21 20.67
C ILE A 73 -0.64 25.75 20.32
N LYS A 74 0.60 25.25 20.48
CA LYS A 74 0.91 23.84 20.24
C LYS A 74 0.42 22.93 21.38
N PRO A 75 0.15 21.65 21.12
CA PRO A 75 -0.11 20.69 22.18
C PRO A 75 1.13 20.55 23.08
N PRO A 76 0.96 20.43 24.41
CA PRO A 76 2.07 20.38 25.37
C PRO A 76 3.04 19.23 25.09
N GLN A 77 2.53 18.12 24.53
CA GLN A 77 3.27 16.88 24.34
C GLN A 77 4.42 16.98 23.32
N ILE A 78 4.47 18.05 22.52
CA ILE A 78 5.53 18.30 21.52
C ILE A 78 6.68 19.14 22.11
N ALA A 79 6.45 19.83 23.23
CA ALA A 79 7.42 20.76 23.83
C ALA A 79 8.35 20.10 24.86
N ASP A 80 7.99 18.93 25.41
CA ASP A 80 8.68 18.33 26.57
C ASP A 80 10.02 17.64 26.26
N ILE A 81 10.42 17.55 24.98
CA ILE A 81 11.69 16.90 24.59
C ILE A 81 12.81 17.95 24.53
N GLU A 82 13.84 17.75 25.34
CA GLU A 82 15.06 18.55 25.28
C GLU A 82 15.90 18.18 24.05
N TRP A 83 15.74 18.96 22.98
CA TRP A 83 16.52 18.81 21.76
C TRP A 83 17.84 19.56 21.87
N THR A 84 18.95 18.88 21.62
CA THR A 84 20.30 19.49 21.57
C THR A 84 20.78 19.71 20.14
N VAL A 85 20.20 18.99 19.17
CA VAL A 85 20.55 19.12 17.75
C VAL A 85 19.40 19.78 17.00
N ASP A 86 19.70 20.89 16.34
CA ASP A 86 18.74 21.61 15.53
C ASP A 86 18.21 20.77 14.36
N LEU A 87 16.89 20.80 14.18
CA LEU A 87 16.22 20.21 13.04
C LEU A 87 16.12 21.25 11.92
N PRO A 88 16.84 21.11 10.79
CA PRO A 88 16.78 22.06 9.70
C PRO A 88 15.36 22.22 9.13
N GLN A 89 15.07 23.40 8.60
CA GLN A 89 13.76 23.67 7.96
C GLN A 89 13.64 23.00 6.59
N SER A 90 14.75 22.91 5.84
CA SER A 90 14.82 22.28 4.52
C SER A 90 13.64 22.67 3.63
N LEU A 91 13.46 23.96 3.36
CA LEU A 91 12.40 24.46 2.49
C LEU A 91 12.67 24.07 1.03
N ILE A 92 11.61 23.87 0.25
CA ILE A 92 11.71 23.68 -1.19
C ILE A 92 12.36 24.92 -1.80
N PRO A 93 13.45 24.80 -2.59
CA PRO A 93 14.02 25.94 -3.29
C PRO A 93 13.02 26.57 -4.27
N ARG A 94 12.90 27.91 -4.30
CA ARG A 94 11.93 28.61 -5.16
C ARG A 94 12.07 28.29 -6.65
N SER A 95 13.29 28.11 -7.13
CA SER A 95 13.56 27.72 -8.52
C SER A 95 13.11 26.30 -8.83
N LEU A 96 13.14 25.40 -7.85
CA LEU A 96 12.60 24.04 -7.98
C LEU A 96 11.07 24.07 -7.95
N GLU A 97 10.48 24.85 -7.05
CA GLU A 97 9.02 25.01 -6.94
C GLU A 97 8.42 25.53 -8.26
N ALA A 98 8.99 26.60 -8.82
CA ALA A 98 8.55 27.15 -10.11
C ALA A 98 8.63 26.13 -11.26
N LEU A 99 9.65 25.27 -11.27
CA LEU A 99 9.81 24.22 -12.29
C LEU A 99 8.69 23.18 -12.23
N LEU A 100 8.19 22.86 -11.02
CA LEU A 100 7.15 21.86 -10.81
C LEU A 100 5.74 22.36 -11.18
N GLU A 101 5.55 23.68 -11.36
CA GLU A 101 4.26 24.28 -11.67
C GLU A 101 3.95 24.35 -13.18
N THR A 102 4.97 24.29 -14.04
CA THR A 102 4.87 24.79 -15.44
C THR A 102 4.91 23.73 -16.54
N ALA A 103 5.21 22.46 -16.24
CA ALA A 103 5.53 21.48 -17.28
C ALA A 103 4.87 20.10 -17.05
N SER A 104 4.71 19.33 -18.12
CA SER A 104 4.30 17.93 -18.06
C SER A 104 5.31 17.09 -17.27
N VAL A 105 4.88 15.92 -16.77
CA VAL A 105 5.73 15.02 -15.95
C VAL A 105 7.04 14.67 -16.67
N LYS A 106 6.96 14.33 -17.96
CA LYS A 106 8.12 13.92 -18.76
C LYS A 106 9.14 15.05 -18.90
N THR A 107 8.68 16.24 -19.31
CA THR A 107 9.54 17.42 -19.47
C THR A 107 10.19 17.81 -18.15
N THR A 108 9.44 17.77 -17.06
CA THR A 108 9.95 18.08 -15.73
C THR A 108 11.06 17.12 -15.29
N VAL A 109 10.87 15.82 -15.52
CA VAL A 109 11.90 14.80 -15.22
C VAL A 109 13.19 15.07 -16.00
N GLU A 110 13.10 15.39 -17.29
CA GLU A 110 14.27 15.70 -18.12
C GLU A 110 15.01 16.96 -17.64
N MET A 111 14.28 18.01 -17.30
CA MET A 111 14.87 19.24 -16.76
C MET A 111 15.55 19.01 -15.42
N LEU A 112 14.93 18.26 -14.50
CA LEU A 112 15.51 17.91 -13.20
C LEU A 112 16.81 17.11 -13.38
N LYS A 113 16.83 16.13 -14.29
CA LYS A 113 18.04 15.35 -14.62
C LYS A 113 19.19 16.20 -15.13
N ARG A 114 18.91 17.28 -15.86
CA ARG A 114 19.93 18.18 -16.41
C ARG A 114 20.46 19.18 -15.39
N THR A 115 19.64 19.63 -14.44
CA THR A 115 19.92 20.83 -13.63
C THR A 115 20.09 20.55 -12.13
N TRP A 116 19.34 19.61 -11.56
CA TRP A 116 19.30 19.39 -10.11
C TRP A 116 19.86 18.05 -9.68
N ILE A 117 19.66 17.00 -10.48
CA ILE A 117 20.07 15.64 -10.17
C ILE A 117 21.53 15.44 -10.58
N PRO A 118 22.40 14.95 -9.69
CA PRO A 118 23.78 14.60 -10.04
C PRO A 118 23.84 13.55 -11.15
N ARG A 119 24.82 13.67 -12.06
CA ARG A 119 25.02 12.72 -13.18
C ARG A 119 25.28 11.29 -12.71
N GLN A 120 25.95 11.15 -11.58
CA GLN A 120 26.25 9.86 -10.95
C GLN A 120 25.87 9.92 -9.48
N LEU A 121 25.35 8.80 -8.98
CA LEU A 121 25.00 8.62 -7.59
C LEU A 121 26.19 7.96 -6.87
N THR A 122 26.94 8.76 -6.10
CA THR A 122 28.16 8.39 -5.36
C THR A 122 27.99 8.74 -3.88
N PRO A 123 28.89 8.31 -2.96
CA PRO A 123 28.82 8.72 -1.54
C PRO A 123 28.71 10.24 -1.32
N GLU A 124 29.39 11.02 -2.16
CA GLU A 124 29.45 12.48 -2.08
C GLU A 124 28.17 13.14 -2.61
N THR A 125 27.62 12.61 -3.72
CA THR A 125 26.42 13.17 -4.35
C THR A 125 25.11 12.63 -3.76
N TYR A 126 25.20 11.56 -2.95
CA TYR A 126 24.07 10.84 -2.33
C TYR A 126 23.07 11.78 -1.64
N GLY A 127 23.58 12.64 -0.75
CA GLY A 127 22.74 13.55 0.02
C GLY A 127 22.01 14.55 -0.87
N GLN A 128 22.69 15.10 -1.89
CA GLN A 128 22.08 16.04 -2.83
C GLN A 128 20.97 15.37 -3.65
N HIS A 129 21.26 14.19 -4.22
CA HIS A 129 20.32 13.44 -5.05
C HIS A 129 18.98 13.23 -4.32
N PHE A 130 19.02 12.60 -3.14
CA PHE A 130 17.78 12.29 -2.42
C PHE A 130 17.09 13.51 -1.83
N LYS A 131 17.82 14.59 -1.48
CA LYS A 131 17.18 15.83 -1.01
C LYS A 131 16.33 16.47 -2.10
N VAL A 132 16.76 16.44 -3.37
CA VAL A 132 15.95 16.93 -4.49
C VAL A 132 14.67 16.10 -4.64
N LEU A 133 14.78 14.77 -4.62
CA LEU A 133 13.63 13.87 -4.71
C LEU A 133 12.62 14.11 -3.58
N LEU A 134 13.09 14.33 -2.33
CA LEU A 134 12.23 14.66 -1.20
C LEU A 134 11.51 16.00 -1.38
N HIS A 135 12.15 17.02 -1.94
CA HIS A 135 11.49 18.28 -2.23
C HIS A 135 10.41 18.14 -3.31
N VAL A 136 10.65 17.32 -4.33
CA VAL A 136 9.67 17.03 -5.38
C VAL A 136 8.48 16.23 -4.82
N GLU A 137 8.73 15.28 -3.93
CA GLU A 137 7.68 14.56 -3.22
C GLU A 137 6.88 15.49 -2.29
N GLU A 138 7.56 16.36 -1.54
CA GLU A 138 6.94 17.35 -0.65
C GLU A 138 6.01 18.30 -1.43
N ALA A 139 6.43 18.76 -2.61
CA ALA A 139 5.61 19.60 -3.47
C ALA A 139 4.29 18.90 -3.86
N GLN A 140 4.35 17.63 -4.26
CA GLN A 140 3.15 16.85 -4.56
C GLN A 140 2.29 16.64 -3.30
N MET A 141 2.89 16.35 -2.15
CA MET A 141 2.16 16.21 -0.88
C MET A 141 1.41 17.50 -0.51
N ASN A 142 2.00 18.67 -0.78
CA ASN A 142 1.36 19.97 -0.58
C ASN A 142 0.16 20.16 -1.53
N ILE A 143 0.26 19.74 -2.78
CA ILE A 143 -0.87 19.78 -3.73
C ILE A 143 -1.98 18.83 -3.29
N ASP A 144 -1.62 17.63 -2.84
CA ASP A 144 -2.58 16.61 -2.45
C ASP A 144 -3.38 17.01 -1.21
N ILE A 145 -2.72 17.57 -0.19
CA ILE A 145 -3.40 17.95 1.05
C ILE A 145 -4.39 19.09 0.82
N GLN A 146 -4.14 19.96 -0.16
CA GLN A 146 -5.05 21.06 -0.53
C GLN A 146 -6.39 20.57 -1.09
N ARG A 147 -6.48 19.33 -1.60
CA ARG A 147 -7.74 18.75 -2.08
C ARG A 147 -8.79 18.58 -0.98
N TYR A 148 -8.33 18.56 0.27
CA TYR A 148 -9.17 18.48 1.46
C TYR A 148 -9.56 19.85 2.02
N ASN A 149 -9.09 20.95 1.43
CA ASN A 149 -9.53 22.27 1.85
C ASN A 149 -11.04 22.41 1.67
N GLU A 150 -11.67 23.05 2.64
CA GLU A 150 -13.12 23.23 2.67
C GLU A 150 -13.47 24.70 2.86
N GLU A 151 -14.62 25.10 2.34
CA GLU A 151 -15.13 26.46 2.45
C GLU A 151 -16.46 26.44 3.19
N ASN A 152 -16.76 27.52 3.92
CA ASN A 152 -18.03 27.70 4.62
C ASN A 152 -18.37 26.61 5.66
N VAL A 153 -17.36 26.07 6.35
CA VAL A 153 -17.53 25.01 7.36
C VAL A 153 -17.87 25.61 8.73
N PRO A 154 -18.93 25.12 9.42
CA PRO A 154 -19.22 25.55 10.79
C PRO A 154 -18.20 24.99 11.77
N MET A 155 -17.84 25.78 12.78
CA MET A 155 -16.95 25.34 13.88
C MET A 155 -17.64 25.56 15.23
N ASP A 156 -17.65 24.55 16.09
CA ASP A 156 -18.32 24.60 17.39
C ASP A 156 -17.34 25.03 18.50
N PRO A 157 -17.56 26.14 19.20
CA PRO A 157 -16.72 26.56 20.31
C PRO A 157 -16.97 25.65 21.53
N ALA A 158 -15.98 24.84 21.89
CA ALA A 158 -15.96 23.95 23.05
C ALA A 158 -14.77 24.30 23.95
N LEU A 159 -14.79 25.51 24.51
CA LEU A 159 -13.64 26.13 25.18
C LEU A 159 -12.98 25.19 26.22
N PRO A 160 -11.63 25.12 26.25
CA PRO A 160 -10.66 25.96 25.53
C PRO A 160 -10.39 25.52 24.08
N TYR A 161 -11.16 24.57 23.53
CA TYR A 161 -10.99 24.03 22.18
C TYR A 161 -12.07 24.53 21.23
N TYR A 162 -11.82 24.32 19.94
CA TYR A 162 -12.75 24.60 18.86
C TYR A 162 -12.87 23.36 18.01
N ARG A 163 -14.08 22.81 17.94
CA ARG A 163 -14.34 21.54 17.26
C ARG A 163 -14.66 21.79 15.80
N LEU A 164 -13.84 21.19 14.93
CA LEU A 164 -13.98 21.25 13.50
C LEU A 164 -14.44 19.88 12.97
N PRO A 165 -15.62 19.79 12.34
CA PRO A 165 -16.00 18.59 11.57
C PRO A 165 -15.04 18.39 10.40
N VAL A 166 -14.55 17.17 10.22
CA VAL A 166 -13.67 16.80 9.11
C VAL A 166 -14.23 15.52 8.48
N PRO A 167 -15.07 15.63 7.44
CA PRO A 167 -15.57 14.47 6.71
C PRO A 167 -14.41 13.61 6.17
N GLY A 168 -14.43 12.30 6.40
CA GLY A 168 -13.36 11.40 5.96
C GLY A 168 -12.22 11.20 6.97
N LEU A 169 -12.30 11.78 8.18
CA LEU A 169 -11.25 11.70 9.19
C LEU A 169 -11.06 10.27 9.74
N ALA A 170 -12.14 9.53 10.00
CA ALA A 170 -12.09 8.13 10.45
C ALA A 170 -11.31 7.25 9.47
N GLU A 171 -11.34 7.63 8.20
CA GLU A 171 -10.70 6.98 7.07
C GLU A 171 -9.27 7.48 6.81
N LYS A 172 -8.76 8.40 7.65
CA LYS A 172 -7.48 9.11 7.52
C LYS A 172 -7.37 9.91 6.20
N ARG A 173 -8.45 10.58 5.80
CA ARG A 173 -8.53 11.40 4.57
C ARG A 173 -9.33 12.70 4.82
N PRO A 174 -8.67 13.81 5.20
CA PRO A 174 -7.22 13.96 5.35
C PRO A 174 -6.69 13.15 6.54
N SER A 175 -5.46 12.66 6.41
CA SER A 175 -4.77 12.05 7.55
C SER A 175 -4.35 13.18 8.48
N VAL A 176 -5.04 13.31 9.60
CA VAL A 176 -4.77 14.32 10.62
C VAL A 176 -4.36 13.63 11.91
N ILE A 177 -3.26 14.09 12.50
CA ILE A 177 -2.76 13.62 13.80
C ILE A 177 -2.64 14.80 14.78
N VAL A 178 -2.50 14.46 16.06
CA VAL A 178 -2.22 15.47 17.10
C VAL A 178 -0.93 16.23 16.74
N GLY A 179 -1.00 17.55 16.76
CA GLY A 179 0.09 18.45 16.38
C GLY A 179 0.01 18.97 14.94
N ASP A 180 -0.87 18.44 14.10
CA ASP A 180 -1.07 18.97 12.75
C ASP A 180 -1.69 20.37 12.79
N ARG A 181 -1.48 21.10 11.69
CA ARG A 181 -1.84 22.50 11.57
C ARG A 181 -2.99 22.65 10.58
N ILE A 182 -4.01 23.37 11.02
CA ILE A 182 -5.17 23.73 10.20
C ILE A 182 -5.31 25.25 10.26
N LEU A 183 -5.27 25.90 9.09
CA LEU A 183 -5.52 27.34 9.02
C LEU A 183 -7.01 27.58 8.85
N VAL A 184 -7.53 28.53 9.60
CA VAL A 184 -8.93 28.96 9.51
C VAL A 184 -9.01 30.45 9.22
N GLN A 185 -9.97 30.84 8.38
CA GLN A 185 -10.29 32.23 8.09
C GLN A 185 -11.82 32.37 8.12
N ASN A 186 -12.34 33.47 8.67
CA ASN A 186 -13.78 33.71 8.69
C ASN A 186 -14.31 33.79 7.25
N ALA A 187 -15.31 32.97 6.92
CA ALA A 187 -15.85 32.88 5.56
C ALA A 187 -16.56 34.17 5.10
N THR A 188 -17.00 35.01 6.03
CA THR A 188 -17.62 36.33 5.77
C THR A 188 -16.63 37.49 5.90
N GLY A 189 -15.35 37.18 6.18
CA GLY A 189 -14.30 38.19 6.31
C GLY A 189 -13.93 38.83 4.98
N ARG A 190 -13.25 39.99 5.03
CA ARG A 190 -12.69 40.61 3.81
C ARG A 190 -11.72 39.64 3.11
N PRO A 191 -11.74 39.54 1.78
CA PRO A 191 -10.69 38.88 1.01
C PRO A 191 -9.31 39.38 1.47
N GLY A 192 -8.40 38.48 1.82
CA GLY A 192 -7.11 38.83 2.46
C GLY A 192 -7.14 39.18 3.96
N GLY A 193 -8.20 38.80 4.69
CA GLY A 193 -8.27 38.93 6.15
C GLY A 193 -7.39 37.92 6.91
N HIS A 194 -7.21 38.13 8.23
CA HIS A 194 -6.36 37.30 9.10
C HIS A 194 -6.69 35.81 9.04
N TRP A 195 -5.66 35.00 8.79
CA TRP A 195 -5.70 33.57 9.01
C TRP A 195 -5.30 33.25 10.45
N PHE A 196 -5.93 32.26 11.06
CA PHE A 196 -5.56 31.74 12.36
C PHE A 196 -5.05 30.31 12.22
N GLU A 197 -3.87 30.04 12.75
CA GLU A 197 -3.31 28.69 12.80
C GLU A 197 -3.85 27.97 14.03
N GLY A 198 -4.58 26.88 13.81
CA GLY A 198 -5.05 25.97 14.84
C GLY A 198 -4.18 24.73 14.87
N PHE A 199 -3.76 24.32 16.07
CA PHE A 199 -3.12 23.02 16.24
C PHE A 199 -4.12 22.00 16.74
N VAL A 200 -4.09 20.82 16.12
CA VAL A 200 -4.88 19.66 16.51
C VAL A 200 -4.41 19.17 17.87
N HIS A 201 -5.29 19.24 18.87
CA HIS A 201 -5.04 18.75 20.22
C HIS A 201 -5.66 17.38 20.46
N ARG A 202 -6.81 17.09 19.83
CA ARG A 202 -7.49 15.80 19.89
C ARG A 202 -8.06 15.46 18.53
N VAL A 203 -8.03 14.17 18.21
CA VAL A 203 -8.62 13.60 16.99
C VAL A 203 -9.73 12.66 17.45
N HIS A 204 -10.95 12.94 17.03
CA HIS A 204 -12.12 12.10 17.25
C HIS A 204 -12.42 11.32 15.98
N LEU A 205 -13.58 10.64 15.93
CA LEU A 205 -13.95 9.83 14.77
C LEU A 205 -14.15 10.68 13.51
N ASN A 206 -14.90 11.80 13.61
CA ASN A 206 -15.28 12.62 12.46
C ASN A 206 -14.93 14.11 12.63
N ASP A 207 -14.20 14.44 13.69
CA ASP A 207 -13.98 15.80 14.14
C ASP A 207 -12.63 15.93 14.83
N VAL A 208 -12.08 17.14 14.83
CA VAL A 208 -10.83 17.48 15.51
C VAL A 208 -11.05 18.65 16.46
N ASP A 209 -10.43 18.57 17.64
CA ASP A 209 -10.39 19.69 18.57
C ASP A 209 -9.12 20.51 18.28
N LEU A 210 -9.33 21.76 17.85
CA LEU A 210 -8.28 22.74 17.57
C LEU A 210 -8.10 23.70 18.73
N LYS A 211 -6.85 24.15 18.93
CA LYS A 211 -6.55 25.28 19.82
C LYS A 211 -5.84 26.37 19.04
N PHE A 212 -6.32 27.59 19.19
CA PHE A 212 -5.83 28.79 18.52
C PHE A 212 -5.16 29.74 19.52
N HIS A 213 -4.61 30.84 19.02
CA HIS A 213 -4.18 31.98 19.84
C HIS A 213 -5.35 32.54 20.66
N SER A 214 -5.08 33.19 21.79
CA SER A 214 -6.10 33.83 22.65
C SER A 214 -6.90 34.94 21.94
N ALA A 215 -6.39 35.46 20.82
CA ALA A 215 -7.07 36.44 19.98
C ALA A 215 -8.16 35.83 19.09
N PHE A 216 -8.21 34.50 18.97
CA PHE A 216 -9.22 33.82 18.17
C PHE A 216 -10.50 33.61 19.00
N ASN A 217 -11.60 34.15 18.50
CA ASN A 217 -12.94 33.97 19.06
C ASN A 217 -13.89 33.50 17.97
N SER A 218 -14.70 32.49 18.29
CA SER A 218 -15.75 31.97 17.42
C SER A 218 -17.06 31.83 18.18
N TYR A 219 -18.19 32.09 17.52
CA TYR A 219 -19.51 31.76 18.04
C TYR A 219 -20.11 30.55 17.31
N ARG A 220 -21.08 29.88 17.95
CA ARG A 220 -21.71 28.69 17.39
C ARG A 220 -22.43 29.04 16.07
N GLY A 221 -22.18 28.24 15.03
CA GLY A 221 -22.74 28.44 13.69
C GLY A 221 -21.95 29.39 12.81
N GLN A 222 -20.90 30.05 13.33
CA GLN A 222 -19.97 30.81 12.50
C GLN A 222 -19.21 29.89 11.54
N LYS A 223 -19.08 30.33 10.30
CA LYS A 223 -18.49 29.56 9.21
C LYS A 223 -17.09 30.03 8.84
N TYR A 224 -16.25 29.08 8.47
CA TYR A 224 -14.84 29.29 8.19
C TYR A 224 -14.40 28.61 6.90
N ASN A 225 -13.42 29.22 6.25
CA ASN A 225 -12.62 28.60 5.21
C ASN A 225 -11.45 27.88 5.89
N ILE A 226 -11.27 26.61 5.54
CA ILE A 226 -10.36 25.67 6.20
C ILE A 226 -9.27 25.26 5.21
N ARG A 227 -8.01 25.40 5.63
CA ARG A 227 -6.85 24.91 4.88
C ARG A 227 -6.01 23.94 5.71
N PHE A 228 -5.85 22.72 5.22
CA PHE A 228 -5.01 21.71 5.84
C PHE A 228 -3.55 21.95 5.48
N LYS A 229 -2.64 21.82 6.45
CA LYS A 229 -1.19 22.00 6.24
C LYS A 229 -0.43 20.71 6.47
N LEU A 230 0.50 20.45 5.55
CA LEU A 230 1.34 19.26 5.60
C LEU A 230 2.21 19.25 6.88
N GLY A 231 2.16 18.14 7.61
CA GLY A 231 3.09 17.83 8.68
C GLY A 231 4.48 17.49 8.11
N ARG A 232 5.40 18.46 8.12
CA ARG A 232 6.73 18.32 7.50
C ARG A 232 7.76 17.56 8.35
N LEU A 233 7.41 17.10 9.55
CA LEU A 233 8.37 16.51 10.49
C LEU A 233 9.09 15.28 9.90
N PRO A 234 8.40 14.28 9.30
CA PRO A 234 9.07 13.12 8.70
C PRO A 234 10.06 13.54 7.60
N LEU A 235 9.64 14.39 6.67
CA LEU A 235 10.47 14.90 5.58
C LEU A 235 11.71 15.66 6.09
N ARG A 236 11.53 16.51 7.11
CA ARG A 236 12.64 17.24 7.74
C ARG A 236 13.63 16.30 8.41
N ARG A 237 13.18 15.20 9.03
CA ARG A 237 14.06 14.17 9.60
C ARG A 237 14.83 13.41 8.51
N MET A 238 14.19 13.10 7.39
CA MET A 238 14.89 12.53 6.22
C MET A 238 15.94 13.50 5.66
N HIS A 239 15.61 14.78 5.48
CA HIS A 239 16.58 15.79 5.06
C HIS A 239 17.74 15.95 6.05
N GLN A 240 17.46 15.90 7.35
CA GLN A 240 18.48 15.93 8.40
C GLN A 240 19.42 14.74 8.26
N ALA A 241 18.88 13.52 8.16
CA ALA A 241 19.64 12.29 7.97
C ALA A 241 20.54 12.35 6.71
N LEU A 242 20.02 12.85 5.60
CA LEU A 242 20.78 12.98 4.35
C LEU A 242 21.92 14.01 4.47
N SER A 243 21.75 15.04 5.30
CA SER A 243 22.73 16.11 5.49
C SER A 243 23.78 15.78 6.56
N THR A 244 23.69 14.62 7.22
CA THR A 244 24.70 14.25 8.22
C THR A 244 26.02 13.80 7.56
N ALA A 245 27.13 14.02 8.27
CA ALA A 245 28.49 13.75 7.79
C ALA A 245 28.85 12.26 7.62
N PHE A 246 27.98 11.30 7.99
CA PHE A 246 28.31 9.88 7.81
C PHE A 246 28.14 9.49 6.33
N THR A 247 29.23 9.36 5.59
CA THR A 247 29.23 9.06 4.14
C THR A 247 30.07 7.82 3.83
N SER A 248 29.84 6.74 4.58
CA SER A 248 30.64 5.52 4.48
C SER A 248 30.33 4.74 3.19
N PRO A 249 31.31 4.52 2.27
CA PRO A 249 31.08 3.80 1.02
C PRO A 249 30.60 2.37 1.22
N ARG A 250 31.14 1.65 2.22
CA ARG A 250 30.72 0.28 2.58
C ARG A 250 29.25 0.17 2.98
N VAL A 251 28.62 1.29 3.35
CA VAL A 251 27.20 1.35 3.72
C VAL A 251 26.40 1.82 2.51
N LEU A 252 26.77 2.94 1.91
CA LEU A 252 25.97 3.55 0.85
C LEU A 252 26.09 2.81 -0.48
N PHE A 253 27.28 2.30 -0.82
CA PHE A 253 27.58 1.68 -2.12
C PHE A 253 28.51 0.48 -1.96
N PRO A 254 28.11 -0.58 -1.21
CA PRO A 254 28.97 -1.73 -0.98
C PRO A 254 29.39 -2.37 -2.31
N SER A 255 30.62 -2.86 -2.36
CA SER A 255 31.29 -3.47 -3.51
C SER A 255 31.83 -4.86 -3.17
N GLU A 256 32.30 -5.61 -4.17
CA GLU A 256 32.95 -6.90 -3.91
C GLU A 256 34.24 -6.76 -3.08
N ASP A 257 34.92 -5.62 -3.16
CA ASP A 257 36.11 -5.35 -2.34
C ASP A 257 35.78 -5.29 -0.85
N ASP A 258 34.57 -4.81 -0.50
CA ASP A 258 34.08 -4.81 0.88
C ASP A 258 33.80 -6.23 1.39
N LEU A 259 33.81 -7.26 0.54
CA LEU A 259 33.60 -8.67 0.92
C LEU A 259 34.89 -9.42 1.17
N ARG A 260 36.05 -8.87 0.77
CA ARG A 260 37.33 -9.57 0.89
C ARG A 260 37.62 -9.95 2.35
N GLY A 261 37.97 -11.21 2.56
CA GLY A 261 38.27 -11.76 3.89
C GLY A 261 37.03 -12.00 4.78
N LYS A 262 35.81 -11.83 4.26
CA LYS A 262 34.58 -12.24 4.96
C LYS A 262 34.23 -13.67 4.56
N GLU A 263 34.02 -14.50 5.56
CA GLU A 263 33.70 -15.91 5.37
C GLU A 263 32.31 -16.24 5.91
N VAL A 264 31.72 -17.28 5.31
CA VAL A 264 30.48 -17.87 5.81
C VAL A 264 30.76 -18.49 7.18
N PRO A 265 29.83 -18.38 8.16
CA PRO A 265 29.98 -19.05 9.44
C PRO A 265 30.25 -20.54 9.29
N THR A 266 31.26 -21.02 10.01
CA THR A 266 31.61 -22.44 10.07
C THR A 266 30.51 -23.25 10.76
N GLU A 267 30.43 -24.56 10.46
CA GLU A 267 29.53 -25.47 11.15
C GLU A 267 29.70 -25.42 12.67
N ARG A 268 30.94 -25.35 13.15
CA ARG A 268 31.24 -25.21 14.58
C ARG A 268 30.70 -23.92 15.19
N GLN A 269 30.70 -22.81 14.44
CA GLN A 269 30.07 -21.56 14.90
C GLN A 269 28.55 -21.71 14.97
N MET A 270 27.93 -22.31 13.95
CA MET A 270 26.48 -22.58 13.96
C MET A 270 26.07 -23.53 15.09
N GLU A 271 26.84 -24.59 15.34
CA GLU A 271 26.61 -25.57 16.39
C GLU A 271 26.77 -25.01 17.80
N LYS A 272 27.49 -23.90 17.99
CA LYS A 272 27.59 -23.23 19.31
C LYS A 272 26.32 -22.46 19.66
N ILE A 273 25.58 -22.00 18.65
CA ILE A 273 24.36 -21.21 18.86
C ILE A 273 23.33 -22.08 19.57
N ARG A 274 22.70 -21.51 20.60
CA ARG A 274 21.60 -22.13 21.34
C ARG A 274 20.38 -21.24 21.14
N PRO A 275 19.63 -21.41 20.03
CA PRO A 275 18.50 -20.53 19.73
C PRO A 275 17.47 -20.56 20.85
N VAL A 276 16.96 -19.38 21.21
CA VAL A 276 15.82 -19.22 22.11
C VAL A 276 14.61 -19.91 21.50
N ASN A 277 14.34 -19.63 20.23
CA ASN A 277 13.34 -20.36 19.48
C ASN A 277 13.93 -21.66 18.91
N ARG A 278 13.54 -22.79 19.50
CA ARG A 278 14.05 -24.12 19.08
C ARG A 278 13.77 -24.45 17.61
N LEU A 279 12.75 -23.88 17.00
CA LEU A 279 12.43 -24.08 15.57
C LEU A 279 13.51 -23.53 14.65
N ILE A 280 14.29 -22.54 15.10
CA ILE A 280 15.41 -21.98 14.31
C ILE A 280 16.54 -23.01 14.20
N LYS A 281 16.76 -23.83 15.24
CA LYS A 281 17.84 -24.82 15.24
C LYS A 281 17.69 -25.84 14.11
N THR A 282 16.46 -26.18 13.74
CA THR A 282 16.14 -27.12 12.66
C THR A 282 15.84 -26.43 11.32
N ASN A 283 16.06 -25.13 11.23
CA ASN A 283 15.85 -24.32 10.03
C ASN A 283 17.19 -23.73 9.55
N PRO A 284 17.93 -24.42 8.66
CA PRO A 284 19.30 -24.03 8.29
C PRO A 284 19.42 -22.60 7.75
N PRO A 285 18.53 -22.07 6.88
CA PRO A 285 18.58 -20.67 6.47
C PRO A 285 18.44 -19.67 7.62
N GLN A 286 17.56 -19.92 8.58
CA GLN A 286 17.40 -19.03 9.74
C GLN A 286 18.62 -19.12 10.67
N LEU A 287 19.14 -20.33 10.91
CA LEU A 287 20.34 -20.54 11.72
C LEU A 287 21.57 -19.89 11.08
N LEU A 288 21.74 -20.03 9.77
CA LEU A 288 22.81 -19.37 9.00
C LEU A 288 22.70 -17.86 9.13
N ALA A 289 21.51 -17.27 8.96
CA ALA A 289 21.32 -15.83 9.13
C ALA A 289 21.71 -15.34 10.53
N VAL A 290 21.27 -16.04 11.58
CA VAL A 290 21.64 -15.72 12.97
C VAL A 290 23.16 -15.85 13.18
N ALA A 291 23.77 -16.92 12.66
CA ALA A 291 25.20 -17.14 12.76
C ALA A 291 26.01 -16.07 12.03
N THR A 292 25.60 -15.67 10.82
CA THR A 292 26.26 -14.61 10.05
C THR A 292 26.18 -13.29 10.79
N ILE A 293 25.01 -12.94 11.32
CA ILE A 293 24.84 -11.69 12.09
C ILE A 293 25.74 -11.68 13.33
N LEU A 294 25.82 -12.79 14.06
CA LEU A 294 26.64 -12.89 15.27
C LEU A 294 28.15 -12.82 15.00
N ASN A 295 28.61 -13.43 13.91
CA ASN A 295 30.04 -13.53 13.61
C ASN A 295 30.53 -12.40 12.68
N MET A 296 29.68 -11.42 12.40
CA MET A 296 30.00 -10.28 11.56
C MET A 296 31.00 -9.35 12.24
N PRO A 297 32.20 -9.11 11.65
CA PRO A 297 33.12 -8.11 12.18
C PRO A 297 32.46 -6.73 12.26
N LEU A 298 32.72 -5.99 13.33
CA LEU A 298 32.21 -4.63 13.49
C LEU A 298 32.62 -3.75 12.30
N GLY A 299 31.65 -3.05 11.74
CA GLY A 299 31.86 -2.22 10.56
C GLY A 299 31.79 -3.00 9.24
N SER A 300 31.14 -4.16 9.20
CA SER A 300 30.86 -4.87 7.95
C SER A 300 29.85 -4.10 7.07
N PRO A 301 29.82 -4.33 5.74
CA PRO A 301 28.74 -3.81 4.91
C PRO A 301 27.39 -4.30 5.44
N PRO A 302 26.29 -3.58 5.15
CA PRO A 302 24.96 -3.96 5.59
C PRO A 302 24.65 -5.41 5.25
N PHE A 303 24.06 -6.15 6.18
CA PHE A 303 23.60 -7.51 5.96
C PHE A 303 22.10 -7.51 5.64
N VAL A 304 21.68 -8.29 4.65
CA VAL A 304 20.28 -8.41 4.21
C VAL A 304 19.72 -9.78 4.55
N LEU A 305 18.73 -9.80 5.43
CA LEU A 305 17.85 -10.95 5.62
C LEU A 305 16.69 -10.86 4.63
N PHE A 306 16.85 -11.51 3.47
CA PHE A 306 15.81 -11.63 2.47
C PHE A 306 14.83 -12.72 2.90
N GLY A 307 13.65 -12.31 3.36
CA GLY A 307 12.59 -13.25 3.71
C GLY A 307 11.30 -13.02 2.94
N PRO A 308 10.97 -13.92 2.01
CA PRO A 308 9.65 -14.03 1.40
C PRO A 308 8.49 -14.11 2.43
N PRO A 309 7.22 -13.99 2.01
CA PRO A 309 6.07 -14.05 2.90
C PRO A 309 6.07 -15.33 3.74
N GLY A 310 5.70 -15.24 5.02
CA GLY A 310 5.57 -16.41 5.91
C GLY A 310 6.89 -17.10 6.31
N THR A 311 8.05 -16.57 5.94
CA THR A 311 9.35 -17.25 6.19
C THR A 311 9.97 -17.00 7.58
N GLY A 312 9.32 -16.20 8.42
CA GLY A 312 9.81 -15.93 9.77
C GLY A 312 10.92 -14.88 9.87
N LYS A 313 10.95 -13.88 8.98
CA LYS A 313 11.85 -12.70 9.04
C LYS A 313 12.00 -12.13 10.45
N THR A 314 10.90 -11.61 11.01
CA THR A 314 10.89 -10.99 12.33
C THR A 314 11.26 -11.99 13.44
N VAL A 315 10.97 -13.29 13.28
CA VAL A 315 11.40 -14.33 14.25
C VAL A 315 12.93 -14.42 14.24
N THR A 316 13.52 -14.43 13.06
CA THR A 316 14.98 -14.52 12.87
C THR A 316 15.69 -13.26 13.34
N VAL A 317 15.14 -12.07 13.07
CA VAL A 317 15.65 -10.79 13.57
C VAL A 317 15.66 -10.77 15.10
N VAL A 318 14.54 -11.14 15.73
CA VAL A 318 14.43 -11.18 17.20
C VAL A 318 15.41 -12.19 17.81
N GLU A 319 15.57 -13.35 17.18
CA GLU A 319 16.57 -14.33 17.62
C GLU A 319 17.99 -13.76 17.53
N ALA A 320 18.36 -13.13 16.42
CA ALA A 320 19.67 -12.53 16.25
C ALA A 320 19.94 -11.47 17.33
N ILE A 321 18.97 -10.60 17.63
CA ILE A 321 19.07 -9.62 18.72
C ILE A 321 19.29 -10.33 20.06
N ASN A 322 18.49 -11.37 20.38
CA ASN A 322 18.66 -12.13 21.62
C ASN A 322 20.04 -12.76 21.74
N GLN A 323 20.55 -13.38 20.66
CA GLN A 323 21.87 -14.01 20.68
C GLN A 323 23.00 -12.97 20.81
N ILE A 324 22.90 -11.80 20.15
CA ILE A 324 23.89 -10.72 20.31
C ILE A 324 23.95 -10.28 21.79
N LEU A 325 22.79 -10.09 22.42
CA LEU A 325 22.72 -9.63 23.80
C LEU A 325 23.22 -10.66 24.82
N LEU A 326 23.15 -11.95 24.46
CA LEU A 326 23.66 -13.08 25.24
C LEU A 326 25.17 -13.24 25.07
N ASP A 327 25.70 -13.03 23.86
CA ASP A 327 27.12 -13.16 23.53
C ASP A 327 27.93 -11.97 24.08
N ASP A 328 27.43 -10.75 23.92
CA ASP A 328 28.09 -9.54 24.37
C ASP A 328 27.16 -8.70 25.29
N PRO A 329 27.47 -8.58 26.59
CA PRO A 329 26.70 -7.77 27.53
C PRO A 329 26.83 -6.25 27.26
N THR A 330 27.86 -5.81 26.54
CA THR A 330 28.11 -4.39 26.23
C THR A 330 27.35 -3.92 24.99
N SER A 331 26.91 -4.85 24.14
CA SER A 331 26.15 -4.56 22.93
C SER A 331 24.87 -3.78 23.22
N ARG A 332 24.66 -2.75 22.39
CA ARG A 332 23.47 -1.90 22.35
C ARG A 332 22.87 -1.90 20.96
N ILE A 333 21.55 -2.01 20.91
CA ILE A 333 20.81 -2.30 19.68
C ILE A 333 19.73 -1.23 19.48
N LEU A 334 19.70 -0.65 18.29
CA LEU A 334 18.56 0.12 17.79
C LEU A 334 17.81 -0.75 16.78
N ALA A 335 16.58 -1.13 17.10
CA ALA A 335 15.72 -1.89 16.19
C ALA A 335 14.58 -0.99 15.69
N CYS A 336 14.45 -0.93 14.37
CA CYS A 336 13.54 -0.03 13.68
C CYS A 336 12.62 -0.79 12.73
N ALA A 337 11.47 -0.19 12.45
CA ALA A 337 10.65 -0.55 11.30
C ALA A 337 9.96 0.71 10.74
N PRO A 338 9.51 0.71 9.47
CA PRO A 338 8.82 1.87 8.89
C PRO A 338 7.45 2.11 9.54
N SER A 339 6.77 1.06 9.99
CA SER A 339 5.44 1.15 10.60
C SER A 339 5.46 0.89 12.12
N ASN A 340 4.51 1.52 12.83
CA ASN A 340 4.34 1.30 14.27
C ASN A 340 4.03 -0.17 14.60
N SER A 341 3.17 -0.83 13.82
CA SER A 341 2.79 -2.22 14.05
C SER A 341 3.97 -3.19 13.91
N ALA A 342 4.86 -2.96 12.94
CA ALA A 342 6.07 -3.77 12.79
C ALA A 342 7.05 -3.53 13.95
N ALA A 343 7.24 -2.28 14.37
CA ALA A 343 8.07 -1.96 15.53
C ALA A 343 7.49 -2.54 16.84
N ASP A 344 6.16 -2.52 17.01
CA ASP A 344 5.51 -3.14 18.17
C ASP A 344 5.72 -4.65 18.17
N LEU A 345 5.59 -5.34 17.02
CA LEU A 345 5.82 -6.77 16.91
C LEU A 345 7.25 -7.18 17.34
N ILE A 346 8.26 -6.37 16.98
CA ILE A 346 9.64 -6.59 17.43
C ILE A 346 9.71 -6.49 18.96
N ALA A 347 9.16 -5.42 19.54
CA ALA A 347 9.16 -5.22 20.99
C ALA A 347 8.39 -6.31 21.73
N GLU A 348 7.22 -6.73 21.22
CA GLU A 348 6.39 -7.77 21.83
C GLU A 348 7.10 -9.11 21.90
N ARG A 349 7.96 -9.42 20.93
CA ARG A 349 8.72 -10.67 20.91
C ARG A 349 10.00 -10.61 21.74
N LEU A 350 10.57 -9.41 21.94
CA LEU A 350 11.74 -9.21 22.78
C LEU A 350 11.40 -9.14 24.28
N LYS A 351 10.18 -8.67 24.61
CA LYS A 351 9.73 -8.49 26.00
C LYS A 351 9.80 -9.78 26.85
N ASP A 352 9.71 -10.94 26.22
CA ASP A 352 9.67 -12.22 26.92
C ASP A 352 11.01 -12.56 27.59
N ARG A 353 12.10 -11.86 27.21
CA ARG A 353 13.44 -12.05 27.78
C ARG A 353 14.11 -10.78 28.27
N LEU A 354 13.63 -9.61 27.83
CA LEU A 354 14.20 -8.32 28.23
C LEU A 354 13.28 -7.64 29.21
N SER A 355 13.82 -7.20 30.35
CA SER A 355 13.04 -6.43 31.32
C SER A 355 12.76 -5.00 30.82
N PRO A 356 11.77 -4.30 31.40
CA PRO A 356 11.52 -2.88 31.14
C PRO A 356 12.72 -1.94 31.34
N SER A 357 13.76 -2.37 32.05
CA SER A 357 15.01 -1.59 32.21
C SER A 357 16.01 -1.80 31.07
N MET A 358 15.86 -2.87 30.30
CA MET A 358 16.75 -3.22 29.17
C MET A 358 16.13 -2.85 27.82
N LEU A 359 14.82 -2.95 27.69
CA LEU A 359 14.07 -2.70 26.45
C LEU A 359 13.20 -1.44 26.58
N PHE A 360 13.31 -0.53 25.61
CA PHE A 360 12.44 0.64 25.50
C PHE A 360 11.76 0.72 24.14
N ARG A 361 10.43 0.79 24.14
CA ARG A 361 9.62 1.07 22.96
C ARG A 361 9.43 2.59 22.82
N LEU A 362 10.27 3.20 21.98
CA LEU A 362 10.26 4.62 21.69
C LEU A 362 9.14 4.97 20.69
N ASN A 363 8.11 5.66 21.19
CA ASN A 363 6.95 6.09 20.41
C ASN A 363 6.98 7.60 20.13
N ALA A 364 6.40 8.01 19.00
CA ALA A 364 6.16 9.42 18.74
C ALA A 364 5.11 9.97 19.73
N PRO A 365 5.27 11.19 20.29
CA PRO A 365 4.29 11.78 21.20
C PRO A 365 2.88 11.95 20.60
N SER A 366 2.78 12.07 19.27
CA SER A 366 1.51 12.18 18.54
C SER A 366 0.76 10.84 18.37
N ARG A 367 1.39 9.71 18.73
CA ARG A 367 0.75 8.40 18.65
C ARG A 367 -0.22 8.24 19.83
N SER A 368 -1.44 7.77 19.57
CA SER A 368 -2.41 7.45 20.62
C SER A 368 -1.93 6.23 21.45
N LYS A 369 -2.07 6.32 22.77
CA LYS A 369 -1.70 5.24 23.70
C LYS A 369 -2.54 3.99 23.46
N GLU A 370 -3.81 4.14 23.10
CA GLU A 370 -4.75 3.06 22.83
C GLU A 370 -4.33 2.20 21.62
N SER A 371 -3.47 2.74 20.76
CA SER A 371 -2.97 2.05 19.57
C SER A 371 -1.78 1.11 19.82
N ILE A 372 -1.17 1.14 21.01
CA ILE A 372 -0.09 0.20 21.37
C ILE A 372 -0.71 -1.09 21.93
N PRO A 373 -0.15 -2.27 21.63
CA PRO A 373 -0.55 -3.48 22.33
C PRO A 373 -0.39 -3.32 23.85
N LYS A 374 -1.43 -3.66 24.62
CA LYS A 374 -1.41 -3.62 26.10
C LYS A 374 -0.23 -4.39 26.70
N SER A 375 0.23 -5.39 25.96
CA SER A 375 1.38 -6.23 26.27
C SER A 375 2.71 -5.45 26.39
N LEU A 376 2.74 -4.19 25.90
CA LEU A 376 3.88 -3.27 25.92
C LEU A 376 3.72 -2.09 26.90
N ASP A 377 2.68 -2.04 27.74
CA ASP A 377 2.43 -0.90 28.65
C ASP A 377 3.62 -0.61 29.59
N GLY A 378 4.38 -1.63 29.98
CA GLY A 378 5.60 -1.48 30.80
C GLY A 378 6.86 -1.10 30.04
N TYR A 379 6.83 -1.09 28.71
CA TYR A 379 8.00 -0.86 27.84
C TYR A 379 7.97 0.50 27.16
N ALA A 380 6.91 1.27 27.33
CA ALA A 380 6.78 2.64 26.84
C ALA A 380 6.52 3.60 28.00
N ARG A 381 7.02 4.83 27.89
CA ARG A 381 6.81 5.86 28.92
C ARG A 381 5.66 6.78 28.51
N VAL A 382 4.79 7.08 29.46
CA VAL A 382 3.62 7.94 29.29
C VAL A 382 3.65 9.04 30.34
N ASN A 383 3.35 10.28 29.97
CA ASN A 383 3.25 11.40 30.91
C ASN A 383 1.87 11.47 31.58
N GLU A 384 1.68 12.41 32.51
CA GLU A 384 0.42 12.62 33.25
C GLU A 384 -0.78 12.89 32.33
N ASN A 385 -0.54 13.41 31.12
CA ASN A 385 -1.55 13.70 30.11
C ASN A 385 -1.94 12.48 29.25
N GLY A 386 -1.45 11.29 29.56
CA GLY A 386 -1.78 10.05 28.84
C GLY A 386 -1.08 9.90 27.48
N THR A 387 -0.05 10.70 27.19
CA THR A 387 0.70 10.65 25.92
C THR A 387 2.11 10.08 26.08
N PHE A 388 2.66 9.54 25.01
CA PHE A 388 4.02 9.02 25.03
C PHE A 388 5.03 10.14 25.32
N SER A 389 5.91 9.88 26.27
CA SER A 389 7.01 10.76 26.65
C SER A 389 8.34 10.05 26.44
N ILE A 390 9.40 10.85 26.37
CA ILE A 390 10.75 10.37 26.10
C ILE A 390 11.58 10.63 27.36
N PRO A 391 12.29 9.62 27.90
CA PRO A 391 13.13 9.81 29.07
C PRO A 391 14.31 10.72 28.74
N ALA A 392 14.91 11.35 29.75
CA ALA A 392 16.12 12.16 29.57
C ALA A 392 17.27 11.32 28.97
N LEU A 393 18.20 11.98 28.27
CA LEU A 393 19.29 11.29 27.54
C LEU A 393 20.09 10.32 28.43
N ALA A 394 20.34 10.70 29.69
CA ALA A 394 21.09 9.88 30.64
C ALA A 394 20.39 8.56 30.98
N GLU A 395 19.05 8.55 31.00
CA GLU A 395 18.24 7.34 31.18
C GLU A 395 18.12 6.57 29.86
N LEU A 396 17.90 7.28 28.74
CA LEU A 396 17.81 6.67 27.41
C LEU A 396 19.07 5.85 27.05
N ARG A 397 20.25 6.33 27.45
CA ARG A 397 21.55 5.63 27.27
C ARG A 397 21.67 4.32 28.05
N LYS A 398 20.83 4.07 29.06
CA LYS A 398 20.92 2.87 29.90
C LYS A 398 20.32 1.65 29.20
N TYR A 399 19.28 1.84 28.38
CA TYR A 399 18.63 0.77 27.64
C TYR A 399 19.61 0.01 26.75
N ARG A 400 19.50 -1.32 26.73
CA ARG A 400 20.28 -2.19 25.86
C ARG A 400 19.65 -2.29 24.47
N VAL A 401 18.32 -2.22 24.41
CA VAL A 401 17.55 -2.24 23.16
C VAL A 401 16.55 -1.11 23.14
N ILE A 402 16.58 -0.33 22.06
CA ILE A 402 15.54 0.67 21.76
C ILE A 402 14.81 0.22 20.50
N VAL A 403 13.50 0.07 20.59
CA VAL A 403 12.63 -0.28 19.46
C VAL A 403 11.80 0.93 19.05
N SER A 404 11.90 1.34 17.79
CA SER A 404 11.30 2.59 17.29
C SER A 404 10.79 2.47 15.85
N THR A 405 10.05 3.47 15.37
CA THR A 405 9.89 3.64 13.92
C THR A 405 11.13 4.28 13.31
N CYS A 406 11.38 4.12 12.01
CA CYS A 406 12.50 4.77 11.32
C CYS A 406 12.51 6.29 11.56
N ILE A 407 11.35 6.96 11.55
CA ILE A 407 11.25 8.40 11.87
C ILE A 407 11.63 8.68 13.34
N SER A 408 11.11 7.90 14.28
CA SER A 408 11.33 8.11 15.72
C SER A 408 12.78 7.81 16.13
N ALA A 409 13.50 7.00 15.35
CA ALA A 409 14.93 6.75 15.51
C ALA A 409 15.80 8.02 15.38
N SER A 410 15.25 9.15 14.93
CA SER A 410 15.92 10.45 14.98
C SER A 410 16.01 11.05 16.39
N VAL A 411 15.20 10.59 17.35
CA VAL A 411 15.16 11.16 18.71
C VAL A 411 16.50 11.01 19.43
N PRO A 412 17.14 9.83 19.51
CA PRO A 412 18.43 9.71 20.19
C PRO A 412 19.47 10.69 19.64
N TYR A 413 19.59 10.79 18.32
CA TYR A 413 20.48 11.76 17.68
C TYR A 413 20.10 13.21 18.02
N GLY A 414 18.81 13.55 17.96
CA GLY A 414 18.32 14.88 18.26
C GLY A 414 18.54 15.32 19.71
N MET A 415 18.61 14.38 20.64
CA MET A 415 18.95 14.59 22.05
C MET A 415 20.47 14.58 22.31
N GLY A 416 21.32 14.42 21.27
CA GLY A 416 22.77 14.43 21.43
C GLY A 416 23.38 13.08 21.81
N MET A 417 22.71 11.97 21.48
CA MET A 417 23.36 10.66 21.55
C MET A 417 24.50 10.60 20.53
N ALA A 418 25.69 10.22 20.99
CA ALA A 418 26.86 10.07 20.14
C ALA A 418 26.65 8.93 19.13
N ARG A 419 27.24 9.09 17.94
CA ARG A 419 27.32 7.99 16.97
C ARG A 419 28.16 6.85 17.52
N GLY A 420 27.87 5.63 17.07
CA GLY A 420 28.51 4.42 17.59
C GLY A 420 28.00 3.99 18.96
N HIS A 421 27.04 4.72 19.57
CA HIS A 421 26.39 4.26 20.81
C HIS A 421 25.69 2.91 20.61
N PHE A 422 25.10 2.69 19.44
CA PHE A 422 24.52 1.41 19.06
C PHE A 422 25.55 0.62 18.25
N SER A 423 25.98 -0.52 18.79
CA SER A 423 26.79 -1.52 18.08
C SER A 423 26.08 -2.07 16.83
N HIS A 424 24.75 -2.18 16.91
CA HIS A 424 23.92 -2.77 15.86
C HIS A 424 22.68 -1.93 15.59
N VAL A 425 22.37 -1.74 14.31
CA VAL A 425 21.11 -1.15 13.83
C VAL A 425 20.36 -2.18 13.02
N PHE A 426 19.15 -2.53 13.45
CA PHE A 426 18.24 -3.41 12.72
C PHE A 426 17.12 -2.59 12.08
N ILE A 427 16.77 -2.87 10.84
CA ILE A 427 15.58 -2.32 10.17
C ILE A 427 14.78 -3.49 9.61
N ASP A 428 13.68 -3.86 10.27
CA ASP A 428 12.73 -4.85 9.76
C ASP A 428 11.76 -4.19 8.77
N GLU A 429 11.22 -4.97 7.83
CA GLU A 429 10.40 -4.49 6.72
C GLU A 429 11.05 -3.32 5.93
N ALA A 430 12.38 -3.34 5.80
CA ALA A 430 13.17 -2.26 5.19
C ALA A 430 12.79 -1.95 3.73
N GLY A 431 12.18 -2.92 3.03
CA GLY A 431 11.64 -2.72 1.68
C GLY A 431 10.50 -1.70 1.61
N GLN A 432 9.78 -1.46 2.71
CA GLN A 432 8.66 -0.51 2.77
C GLN A 432 9.11 0.94 2.97
N ALA A 433 10.31 1.17 3.53
CA ALA A 433 10.85 2.51 3.71
C ALA A 433 11.43 3.02 2.39
N CYS A 434 11.20 4.30 2.09
CA CYS A 434 12.00 4.97 1.08
C CYS A 434 13.43 5.08 1.60
N GLU A 435 14.40 5.14 0.70
CA GLU A 435 15.80 5.17 1.10
C GLU A 435 16.14 6.30 2.09
N PRO A 436 15.66 7.55 1.93
CA PRO A 436 15.88 8.60 2.91
C PRO A 436 15.30 8.32 4.31
N GLU A 437 14.20 7.57 4.39
CA GLU A 437 13.61 7.14 5.65
C GLU A 437 14.50 6.10 6.36
N ALA A 438 14.96 5.08 5.64
CA ALA A 438 15.90 4.09 6.16
C ALA A 438 17.23 4.71 6.61
N MET A 439 17.63 5.83 6.00
CA MET A 439 18.82 6.56 6.40
C MET A 439 18.70 7.29 7.73
N ILE A 440 17.48 7.50 8.27
CA ILE A 440 17.32 8.12 9.59
C ILE A 440 17.99 7.27 10.68
N PRO A 441 17.62 5.99 10.91
CA PRO A 441 18.28 5.14 11.89
C PRO A 441 19.70 4.73 11.49
N ILE A 442 20.17 5.00 10.27
CA ILE A 442 21.54 4.67 9.83
C ILE A 442 22.45 5.89 9.98
N LYS A 443 22.27 6.92 9.14
CA LYS A 443 23.19 8.06 9.04
C LYS A 443 23.23 8.95 10.27
N THR A 444 22.21 8.89 11.13
CA THR A 444 22.17 9.75 12.34
C THR A 444 22.91 9.12 13.53
N VAL A 445 22.96 7.79 13.64
CA VAL A 445 23.50 7.08 14.81
C VAL A 445 24.68 6.14 14.52
N ALA A 446 24.83 5.66 13.27
CA ALA A 446 25.90 4.73 12.93
C ALA A 446 27.25 5.41 12.78
N ASP A 447 28.31 4.66 13.07
CA ASP A 447 29.70 5.01 12.83
C ASP A 447 30.43 3.91 12.04
N ASN A 448 31.76 3.98 11.98
CA ASN A 448 32.56 3.01 11.24
C ASN A 448 32.55 1.61 11.86
N SER A 449 32.22 1.45 13.14
CA SER A 449 32.17 0.18 13.86
C SER A 449 30.74 -0.33 14.08
N THR A 450 29.73 0.34 13.54
CA THR A 450 28.33 -0.07 13.65
C THR A 450 27.97 -1.08 12.55
N ASN A 451 27.36 -2.19 12.94
CA ASN A 451 26.80 -3.19 12.03
C ASN A 451 25.33 -2.87 11.71
N ILE A 452 24.94 -3.01 10.43
CA ILE A 452 23.60 -2.67 9.93
C ILE A 452 22.96 -3.94 9.38
N ILE A 453 21.76 -4.25 9.85
CA ILE A 453 20.99 -5.42 9.44
C ILE A 453 19.65 -4.94 8.88
N LEU A 454 19.37 -5.29 7.63
CA LEU A 454 18.10 -5.01 6.97
C LEU A 454 17.34 -6.33 6.81
N SER A 455 16.08 -6.37 7.21
CA SER A 455 15.19 -7.48 6.87
C SER A 455 14.04 -6.98 6.02
N GLY A 456 13.67 -7.75 5.01
CA GLY A 456 12.58 -7.40 4.12
C GLY A 456 12.47 -8.33 2.93
N ASP A 457 11.64 -7.92 1.97
CA ASP A 457 11.39 -8.66 0.75
C ASP A 457 11.30 -7.70 -0.44
N PRO A 458 12.29 -7.72 -1.37
CA PRO A 458 12.31 -6.84 -2.53
C PRO A 458 11.20 -7.17 -3.56
N LYS A 459 10.51 -8.31 -3.41
CA LYS A 459 9.39 -8.72 -4.27
C LYS A 459 8.02 -8.32 -3.72
N GLN A 460 7.95 -7.77 -2.50
CA GLN A 460 6.73 -7.21 -1.91
C GLN A 460 6.65 -5.69 -2.08
N LEU A 461 5.62 -5.07 -1.49
CA LEU A 461 5.36 -3.64 -1.54
C LEU A 461 6.59 -2.82 -1.14
N GLY A 462 6.92 -1.86 -2.01
CA GLY A 462 7.91 -0.82 -1.77
C GLY A 462 7.29 0.43 -1.10
N PRO A 463 8.07 1.52 -0.97
CA PRO A 463 7.57 2.78 -0.44
C PRO A 463 6.46 3.38 -1.31
N ILE A 464 5.50 4.04 -0.67
CA ILE A 464 4.41 4.76 -1.34
C ILE A 464 4.89 6.17 -1.66
N ILE A 465 5.11 6.44 -2.95
CA ILE A 465 5.52 7.76 -3.47
C ILE A 465 4.33 8.41 -4.18
N ARG A 466 4.01 9.65 -3.81
CA ARG A 466 2.84 10.37 -4.35
C ARG A 466 3.18 11.06 -5.66
N SER A 467 4.39 11.62 -5.76
CA SER A 467 4.88 12.29 -6.96
C SER A 467 5.30 11.28 -8.01
N SER A 468 4.60 11.27 -9.15
CA SER A 468 5.00 10.50 -10.32
C SER A 468 6.40 10.91 -10.81
N ILE A 469 6.76 12.18 -10.67
CA ILE A 469 8.10 12.71 -10.98
C ILE A 469 9.14 12.10 -10.02
N ALA A 470 8.93 12.17 -8.70
CA ALA A 470 9.88 11.60 -7.74
C ALA A 470 10.00 10.07 -7.90
N SER A 471 8.90 9.38 -8.20
CA SER A 471 8.89 7.95 -8.50
C SER A 471 9.71 7.65 -9.76
N ALA A 472 9.53 8.40 -10.85
CA ALA A 472 10.29 8.24 -12.10
C ALA A 472 11.79 8.55 -11.94
N LEU A 473 12.15 9.36 -10.94
CA LEU A 473 13.54 9.66 -10.57
C LEU A 473 14.15 8.66 -9.59
N GLY A 474 13.40 7.65 -9.13
CA GLY A 474 13.91 6.55 -8.31
C GLY A 474 13.60 6.61 -6.82
N LEU A 475 12.79 7.57 -6.34
CA LEU A 475 12.42 7.62 -4.91
C LEU A 475 11.61 6.39 -4.46
N GLY A 476 10.96 5.72 -5.42
CA GLY A 476 10.20 4.48 -5.20
C GLY A 476 11.07 3.24 -4.96
N THR A 477 12.38 3.33 -5.17
CA THR A 477 13.33 2.25 -4.88
C THR A 477 13.76 2.35 -3.42
N SER A 478 13.49 1.30 -2.64
CA SER A 478 13.95 1.24 -1.25
C SER A 478 15.47 1.04 -1.17
N TYR A 479 16.07 1.34 -0.02
CA TYR A 479 17.49 1.05 0.19
C TYR A 479 17.80 -0.45 0.07
N LEU A 480 16.89 -1.29 0.56
CA LEU A 480 16.99 -2.76 0.42
C LEU A 480 16.97 -3.17 -1.06
N ASP A 481 16.05 -2.63 -1.86
CA ASP A 481 15.96 -2.93 -3.30
C ASP A 481 17.24 -2.51 -4.02
N ARG A 482 17.79 -1.34 -3.69
CA ARG A 482 19.04 -0.85 -4.29
C ARG A 482 20.25 -1.70 -3.92
N LEU A 483 20.34 -2.20 -2.68
CA LEU A 483 21.40 -3.12 -2.28
C LEU A 483 21.27 -4.46 -3.00
N MET A 484 20.07 -5.04 -3.01
CA MET A 484 19.78 -6.32 -3.67
C MET A 484 20.01 -6.30 -5.19
N ALA A 485 20.09 -5.12 -5.80
CA ALA A 485 20.44 -4.94 -7.21
C ALA A 485 21.96 -4.88 -7.48
N ARG A 486 22.81 -4.96 -6.45
CA ARG A 486 24.28 -4.97 -6.58
C ARG A 486 24.80 -6.39 -6.50
N ASP A 487 25.88 -6.67 -7.23
CA ASP A 487 26.51 -8.00 -7.27
C ASP A 487 26.92 -8.52 -5.88
N ALA A 488 27.33 -7.61 -4.99
CA ALA A 488 27.68 -7.93 -3.60
C ALA A 488 26.51 -8.51 -2.76
N TYR A 489 25.27 -8.42 -3.25
CA TYR A 489 24.06 -8.96 -2.60
C TYR A 489 23.34 -10.01 -3.43
N ASP A 490 23.95 -10.51 -4.51
CA ASP A 490 23.42 -11.67 -5.23
C ASP A 490 23.35 -12.87 -4.26
N PRO A 491 22.15 -13.45 -3.99
CA PRO A 491 22.03 -14.61 -3.13
C PRO A 491 22.88 -15.81 -3.55
N ALA A 492 23.30 -15.93 -4.82
CA ALA A 492 24.17 -17.01 -5.24
C ALA A 492 25.62 -16.85 -4.72
N ARG A 493 26.10 -15.62 -4.54
CA ARG A 493 27.48 -15.30 -4.14
C ARG A 493 27.59 -14.80 -2.70
N GLY A 494 26.64 -14.00 -2.27
CA GLY A 494 26.61 -13.35 -0.95
C GLY A 494 25.95 -14.17 0.16
N ASN A 495 25.50 -15.40 -0.12
CA ASN A 495 24.81 -16.23 0.87
C ASN A 495 25.68 -16.48 2.10
N GLY A 496 25.19 -16.09 3.28
CA GLY A 496 25.92 -16.25 4.54
C GLY A 496 27.05 -15.24 4.75
N ILE A 497 27.20 -14.25 3.85
CA ILE A 497 28.19 -13.16 3.96
C ILE A 497 27.46 -11.81 4.06
N THR A 498 26.71 -11.42 3.02
CA THR A 498 25.96 -10.16 2.94
C THR A 498 24.47 -10.36 2.85
N VAL A 499 24.02 -11.53 2.43
CA VAL A 499 22.60 -11.84 2.29
C VAL A 499 22.35 -13.25 2.78
N VAL A 500 21.17 -13.50 3.36
CA VAL A 500 20.63 -14.86 3.51
C VAL A 500 19.18 -14.83 3.08
N LYS A 501 18.80 -15.75 2.19
CA LYS A 501 17.42 -15.94 1.75
C LYS A 501 16.74 -17.03 2.59
N LEU A 502 15.62 -16.70 3.21
CA LEU A 502 14.77 -17.68 3.88
C LEU A 502 13.83 -18.35 2.85
N ILE A 503 13.65 -19.68 2.95
CA ILE A 503 12.87 -20.44 1.96
C ILE A 503 11.65 -21.18 2.55
N LYS A 504 11.68 -21.53 3.84
CA LYS A 504 10.57 -22.26 4.50
C LYS A 504 9.40 -21.33 4.82
N ASN A 505 8.26 -21.51 4.16
CA ASN A 505 7.02 -20.76 4.39
C ASN A 505 6.15 -21.44 5.45
N TRP A 506 5.87 -20.76 6.56
CA TRP A 506 5.10 -21.30 7.69
C TRP A 506 3.66 -20.79 7.73
N ARG A 507 3.16 -20.20 6.65
CA ARG A 507 1.87 -19.49 6.64
C ARG A 507 0.79 -20.23 5.87
N SER A 508 1.05 -20.52 4.60
CA SER A 508 0.01 -20.73 3.60
C SER A 508 -0.07 -22.19 3.19
N HIS A 509 -1.29 -22.64 2.89
CA HIS A 509 -1.51 -23.92 2.23
C HIS A 509 -0.69 -24.02 0.92
N PRO A 510 -0.12 -25.19 0.57
CA PRO A 510 0.72 -25.36 -0.62
C PRO A 510 0.10 -24.84 -1.92
N ALA A 511 -1.19 -25.10 -2.16
CA ALA A 511 -1.91 -24.61 -3.34
C ALA A 511 -1.93 -23.08 -3.44
N ILE A 512 -2.11 -22.37 -2.32
CA ILE A 512 -2.11 -20.90 -2.28
C ILE A 512 -0.71 -20.36 -2.59
N LEU A 513 0.32 -21.03 -2.07
CA LEU A 513 1.71 -20.61 -2.21
C LEU A 513 2.27 -20.86 -3.62
N LYS A 514 1.81 -21.91 -4.30
CA LYS A 514 2.39 -22.42 -5.56
C LYS A 514 2.60 -21.32 -6.61
N TYR A 515 1.53 -20.63 -7.00
CA TYR A 515 1.62 -19.65 -8.08
C TYR A 515 2.52 -18.45 -7.71
N PRO A 516 2.35 -17.76 -6.55
CA PRO A 516 3.31 -16.73 -6.15
C PRO A 516 4.76 -17.23 -6.01
N ASN A 517 4.97 -18.48 -5.57
CA ASN A 517 6.30 -19.07 -5.46
C ASN A 517 7.00 -19.16 -6.82
N GLU A 518 6.30 -19.69 -7.82
CA GLU A 518 6.80 -19.81 -9.19
C GLU A 518 7.08 -18.43 -9.81
N GLN A 519 6.14 -17.48 -9.66
CA GLN A 519 6.24 -16.16 -10.32
C GLN A 519 7.26 -15.22 -9.68
N PHE A 520 7.42 -15.23 -8.36
CA PHE A 520 8.24 -14.23 -7.65
C PHE A 520 9.52 -14.79 -7.02
N TYR A 521 9.57 -16.11 -6.78
CA TYR A 521 10.62 -16.73 -5.98
C TYR A 521 11.24 -17.98 -6.63
N LYS A 522 11.07 -18.15 -7.95
CA LYS A 522 11.66 -19.24 -8.75
C LYS A 522 11.27 -20.65 -8.29
N GLY A 523 10.15 -20.80 -7.60
CA GLY A 523 9.72 -22.09 -7.03
C GLY A 523 10.50 -22.54 -5.80
N GLU A 524 11.38 -21.69 -5.24
CA GLU A 524 12.28 -22.07 -4.14
C GLU A 524 11.60 -22.16 -2.76
N LEU A 525 10.37 -21.65 -2.60
CA LEU A 525 9.69 -21.68 -1.28
C LEU A 525 9.13 -23.05 -0.93
N GLU A 526 9.41 -23.49 0.30
CA GLU A 526 8.99 -24.78 0.84
C GLU A 526 7.80 -24.59 1.79
N PRO A 527 6.62 -25.19 1.52
CA PRO A 527 5.47 -25.07 2.40
C PRO A 527 5.66 -25.91 3.68
N HIS A 528 5.62 -25.24 4.83
CA HIS A 528 5.80 -25.78 6.18
C HIS A 528 4.73 -25.25 7.16
N GLY A 529 3.67 -24.62 6.67
CA GLY A 529 2.58 -24.13 7.51
C GLY A 529 1.90 -25.26 8.29
N ASP A 530 1.44 -24.95 9.52
CA ASP A 530 0.73 -25.92 10.36
C ASP A 530 -0.51 -26.47 9.62
N GLU A 531 -0.56 -27.78 9.43
CA GLU A 531 -1.67 -28.45 8.72
C GLU A 531 -3.00 -28.23 9.42
N VAL A 532 -3.03 -28.13 10.75
CA VAL A 532 -4.25 -27.85 11.52
C VAL A 532 -4.87 -26.52 11.10
N VAL A 533 -4.04 -25.54 10.73
CA VAL A 533 -4.51 -24.24 10.25
C VAL A 533 -4.71 -24.28 8.74
N THR A 534 -3.69 -24.62 7.98
CA THR A 534 -3.67 -24.52 6.51
C THR A 534 -4.68 -25.43 5.83
N HIS A 535 -4.99 -26.60 6.41
CA HIS A 535 -5.97 -27.55 5.87
C HIS A 535 -7.35 -27.44 6.52
N SER A 536 -7.55 -26.50 7.46
CA SER A 536 -8.79 -26.35 8.23
C SER A 536 -10.05 -26.11 7.40
N LEU A 537 -9.91 -25.63 6.16
CA LEU A 537 -11.01 -25.24 5.28
C LEU A 537 -11.18 -26.11 4.04
N LEU A 538 -10.44 -27.23 3.92
CA LEU A 538 -10.52 -28.15 2.77
C LEU A 538 -11.86 -28.90 2.64
N ARG A 539 -12.74 -28.78 3.63
CA ARG A 539 -14.10 -29.34 3.61
C ARG A 539 -15.20 -28.28 3.60
N SER A 540 -14.82 -27.01 3.45
CA SER A 540 -15.79 -25.91 3.33
C SER A 540 -16.62 -26.07 2.07
N GLU A 541 -17.93 -25.81 2.15
CA GLU A 541 -18.81 -25.78 0.97
C GLU A 541 -18.50 -24.61 0.02
N GLU A 542 -17.64 -23.69 0.47
CA GLU A 542 -17.21 -22.55 -0.36
C GLU A 542 -16.04 -22.86 -1.30
N ILE A 543 -15.32 -23.98 -1.11
CA ILE A 543 -14.36 -24.43 -2.13
C ILE A 543 -15.11 -25.10 -3.29
N VAL A 544 -14.54 -25.04 -4.49
CA VAL A 544 -15.15 -25.64 -5.68
C VAL A 544 -14.77 -27.11 -5.79
N SER A 545 -13.48 -27.41 -5.75
CA SER A 545 -12.95 -28.78 -5.75
C SER A 545 -12.43 -29.16 -4.35
N PRO A 546 -12.82 -30.34 -3.82
CA PRO A 546 -12.27 -30.85 -2.57
C PRO A 546 -10.74 -30.86 -2.58
N GLY A 547 -10.12 -30.35 -1.51
CA GLY A 547 -8.66 -30.30 -1.40
C GLY A 547 -7.97 -29.10 -2.09
N PHE A 548 -8.71 -28.25 -2.82
CA PHE A 548 -8.14 -27.07 -3.48
C PHE A 548 -8.70 -25.76 -2.88
N PRO A 549 -8.00 -25.13 -1.92
CA PRO A 549 -8.49 -23.96 -1.17
C PRO A 549 -8.28 -22.62 -1.90
N LEU A 550 -8.42 -22.63 -3.22
CA LEU A 550 -8.34 -21.45 -4.07
C LEU A 550 -9.62 -21.36 -4.88
N VAL A 551 -10.29 -20.21 -4.78
CA VAL A 551 -11.52 -19.94 -5.52
C VAL A 551 -11.36 -18.67 -6.31
N PHE A 552 -11.53 -18.74 -7.63
CA PHE A 552 -11.77 -17.56 -8.46
C PHE A 552 -13.25 -17.51 -8.80
N HIS A 553 -13.94 -16.49 -8.30
CA HIS A 553 -15.35 -16.21 -8.58
C HIS A 553 -15.44 -15.18 -9.71
N ALA A 554 -15.62 -15.67 -10.92
CA ALA A 554 -15.85 -14.86 -12.10
C ALA A 554 -17.20 -14.15 -12.02
N ILE A 555 -17.19 -12.82 -12.03
CA ILE A 555 -18.38 -11.99 -12.09
C ILE A 555 -18.14 -10.80 -13.01
N SER A 556 -19.03 -10.62 -13.98
CA SER A 556 -19.10 -9.39 -14.77
C SER A 556 -19.94 -8.38 -14.02
N GLY A 557 -19.30 -7.36 -13.44
CA GLY A 557 -19.95 -6.30 -12.67
C GLY A 557 -19.99 -4.97 -13.44
N LYS A 558 -20.27 -3.88 -12.72
CA LYS A 558 -20.02 -2.52 -13.22
C LYS A 558 -19.35 -1.71 -12.13
N ASP A 559 -18.12 -1.27 -12.36
CA ASP A 559 -17.48 -0.31 -11.48
C ASP A 559 -18.12 1.08 -11.62
N MET A 560 -18.30 1.73 -10.47
CA MET A 560 -18.98 3.02 -10.31
C MET A 560 -18.11 3.96 -9.46
N GLN A 561 -18.39 5.25 -9.51
CA GLN A 561 -17.75 6.28 -8.68
C GLN A 561 -18.80 7.07 -7.92
N GLU A 562 -18.42 7.60 -6.75
CA GLU A 562 -19.27 8.50 -5.96
C GLU A 562 -19.12 9.94 -6.43
N ALA A 563 -20.15 10.76 -6.20
CA ALA A 563 -20.18 12.18 -6.58
C ALA A 563 -18.92 12.97 -6.19
N SER A 564 -18.40 12.71 -4.99
CA SER A 564 -17.33 13.45 -4.34
C SER A 564 -15.97 12.75 -4.35
N SER A 565 -15.87 11.54 -4.92
CA SER A 565 -14.67 10.69 -4.82
C SER A 565 -14.27 10.11 -6.17
N PRO A 566 -13.01 10.27 -6.61
CA PRO A 566 -12.50 9.64 -7.82
C PRO A 566 -12.25 8.12 -7.65
N SER A 567 -12.48 7.54 -6.47
CA SER A 567 -12.27 6.11 -6.22
C SER A 567 -13.43 5.28 -6.78
N PHE A 568 -13.09 4.14 -7.40
CA PHE A 568 -14.05 3.17 -7.92
C PHE A 568 -14.58 2.23 -6.83
N PHE A 569 -15.78 1.70 -7.03
CA PHE A 569 -16.38 0.62 -6.26
C PHE A 569 -17.28 -0.23 -7.17
N ASN A 570 -17.52 -1.48 -6.79
CA ASN A 570 -18.34 -2.43 -7.55
C ASN A 570 -19.35 -3.07 -6.59
N PRO A 571 -20.64 -2.67 -6.66
CA PRO A 571 -21.70 -3.19 -5.80
C PRO A 571 -21.91 -4.70 -5.93
N ASP A 572 -21.73 -5.23 -7.13
CA ASP A 572 -21.96 -6.63 -7.45
C ASP A 572 -20.89 -7.50 -6.74
N GLU A 573 -19.61 -7.11 -6.83
CA GLU A 573 -18.54 -7.75 -6.06
C GLU A 573 -18.70 -7.57 -4.55
N ALA A 574 -19.08 -6.38 -4.07
CA ALA A 574 -19.24 -6.11 -2.64
C ALA A 574 -20.36 -6.98 -2.01
N SER A 575 -21.45 -7.17 -2.74
CA SER A 575 -22.54 -8.07 -2.34
C SER A 575 -22.09 -9.53 -2.28
N LEU A 576 -21.24 -9.96 -3.22
CA LEU A 576 -20.63 -11.30 -3.17
C LEU A 576 -19.68 -11.46 -1.98
N VAL A 577 -18.88 -10.45 -1.65
CA VAL A 577 -18.02 -10.47 -0.46
C VAL A 577 -18.86 -10.72 0.80
N LYS A 578 -19.95 -9.96 0.98
CA LYS A 578 -20.88 -10.14 2.11
C LYS A 578 -21.41 -11.57 2.16
N ARG A 579 -21.87 -12.11 1.03
CA ARG A 579 -22.37 -13.49 0.94
C ARG A 579 -21.33 -14.53 1.35
N TYR A 580 -20.08 -14.38 0.95
CA TYR A 580 -19.01 -15.29 1.38
C TYR A 580 -18.74 -15.20 2.87
N VAL A 581 -18.68 -13.98 3.43
CA VAL A 581 -18.52 -13.77 4.87
C VAL A 581 -19.68 -14.43 5.63
N ASP A 582 -20.92 -14.22 5.19
CA ASP A 582 -22.12 -14.85 5.76
C ASP A 582 -22.00 -16.37 5.81
N ARG A 583 -21.67 -17.02 4.69
CA ARG A 583 -21.61 -18.49 4.61
C ARG A 583 -20.47 -19.07 5.43
N LEU A 584 -19.29 -18.44 5.39
CA LEU A 584 -18.14 -18.87 6.18
C LEU A 584 -18.38 -18.72 7.70
N ARG A 585 -19.13 -17.70 8.12
CA ARG A 585 -19.42 -17.45 9.54
C ARG A 585 -20.60 -18.28 10.06
N THR A 586 -21.59 -18.55 9.22
CA THR A 586 -22.75 -19.37 9.60
C THR A 586 -22.45 -20.87 9.64
N ASP A 587 -21.43 -21.34 8.90
CA ASP A 587 -20.96 -22.73 9.01
C ASP A 587 -20.21 -22.98 10.32
N ARG A 588 -20.95 -23.53 11.30
CA ARG A 588 -20.44 -23.87 12.63
C ARG A 588 -19.32 -24.92 12.61
N ARG A 589 -19.19 -25.72 11.54
CA ARG A 589 -18.12 -26.73 11.42
C ARG A 589 -16.75 -26.08 11.27
N LEU A 590 -16.68 -24.89 10.67
CA LEU A 590 -15.42 -24.18 10.40
C LEU A 590 -14.88 -23.44 11.63
N ARG A 591 -15.75 -23.15 12.62
CA ARG A 591 -15.41 -22.44 13.87
C ARG A 591 -14.64 -21.12 13.64
N LEU A 592 -14.91 -20.44 12.52
CA LEU A 592 -14.26 -19.18 12.17
C LEU A 592 -14.83 -18.03 13.00
N GLN A 593 -13.95 -17.17 13.51
CA GLN A 593 -14.30 -15.87 14.08
C GLN A 593 -14.13 -14.77 13.04
N ASP A 594 -14.69 -13.59 13.29
CA ASP A 594 -14.61 -12.44 12.39
C ASP A 594 -13.14 -12.04 12.12
N GLU A 595 -12.29 -12.09 13.14
CA GLU A 595 -10.87 -11.75 13.06
C GLU A 595 -10.07 -12.76 12.22
N ASN A 596 -10.64 -13.94 11.93
CA ASN A 596 -10.02 -14.93 11.06
C ASN A 596 -10.23 -14.64 9.57
N ILE A 597 -11.09 -13.68 9.23
CA ILE A 597 -11.43 -13.29 7.86
C ILE A 597 -10.85 -11.91 7.57
N GLY A 598 -10.25 -11.76 6.39
CA GLY A 598 -9.82 -10.47 5.86
C GLY A 598 -10.36 -10.23 4.46
N VAL A 599 -10.78 -9.00 4.18
CA VAL A 599 -11.15 -8.55 2.83
C VAL A 599 -10.13 -7.54 2.33
N ILE A 600 -9.51 -7.84 1.20
CA ILE A 600 -8.54 -6.98 0.52
C ILE A 600 -9.18 -6.41 -0.74
N THR A 601 -9.13 -5.09 -0.90
CA THR A 601 -9.57 -4.45 -2.15
C THR A 601 -8.72 -3.20 -2.44
N PRO A 602 -8.34 -2.96 -3.71
CA PRO A 602 -7.41 -1.88 -4.03
C PRO A 602 -8.05 -0.48 -3.97
N TYR A 603 -9.38 -0.41 -3.96
CA TYR A 603 -10.10 0.87 -4.00
C TYR A 603 -10.74 1.22 -2.67
N HIS A 604 -10.52 2.47 -2.27
CA HIS A 604 -11.01 2.98 -1.00
C HIS A 604 -12.55 3.03 -0.92
N ALA A 605 -13.21 3.44 -2.00
CA ALA A 605 -14.68 3.43 -2.05
C ALA A 605 -15.22 2.00 -1.87
N GLN A 606 -14.58 0.99 -2.46
CA GLN A 606 -14.94 -0.42 -2.23
C GLN A 606 -14.75 -0.83 -0.76
N VAL A 607 -13.65 -0.43 -0.11
CA VAL A 607 -13.45 -0.67 1.33
C VAL A 607 -14.64 -0.14 2.13
N MET A 608 -15.10 1.07 1.86
CA MET A 608 -16.20 1.69 2.59
C MET A 608 -17.53 0.99 2.34
N LYS A 609 -17.82 0.65 1.09
CA LYS A 609 -19.02 -0.08 0.70
C LYS A 609 -19.09 -1.45 1.39
N VAL A 610 -17.99 -2.21 1.39
CA VAL A 610 -17.92 -3.50 2.08
C VAL A 610 -18.02 -3.33 3.60
N ARG A 611 -17.32 -2.37 4.20
CA ARG A 611 -17.45 -2.10 5.65
C ARG A 611 -18.88 -1.74 6.04
N SER A 612 -19.59 -0.97 5.19
CA SER A 612 -20.99 -0.63 5.43
C SER A 612 -21.90 -1.86 5.41
N LEU A 613 -21.69 -2.79 4.46
CA LEU A 613 -22.45 -4.04 4.39
C LEU A 613 -22.22 -4.95 5.61
N LEU A 614 -20.99 -4.99 6.11
CA LEU A 614 -20.60 -5.88 7.21
C LEU A 614 -20.83 -5.27 8.60
N ARG A 615 -21.05 -3.95 8.70
CA ARG A 615 -21.06 -3.21 9.98
C ARG A 615 -21.99 -3.80 11.04
N ASN A 616 -23.17 -4.27 10.64
CA ASN A 616 -24.20 -4.72 11.59
C ASN A 616 -24.02 -6.17 12.04
N SER A 617 -23.33 -7.00 11.24
CA SER A 617 -23.26 -8.46 11.46
C SER A 617 -21.84 -8.97 11.74
N TYR A 618 -20.81 -8.34 11.17
CA TYR A 618 -19.43 -8.83 11.18
C TYR A 618 -18.40 -7.70 11.31
N SER A 619 -18.56 -6.84 12.31
CA SER A 619 -17.68 -5.68 12.51
C SER A 619 -16.23 -6.05 12.81
N GLY A 620 -15.95 -7.28 13.26
CA GLY A 620 -14.59 -7.77 13.51
C GLY A 620 -13.79 -8.12 12.24
N VAL A 621 -14.46 -8.22 11.08
CA VAL A 621 -13.79 -8.55 9.81
C VAL A 621 -12.93 -7.37 9.37
N LYS A 622 -11.64 -7.62 9.19
CA LYS A 622 -10.71 -6.61 8.69
C LYS A 622 -10.99 -6.40 7.20
N VAL A 623 -11.34 -5.17 6.81
CA VAL A 623 -11.48 -4.75 5.40
C VAL A 623 -10.50 -3.62 5.13
N GLY A 624 -9.69 -3.69 4.07
CA GLY A 624 -8.67 -2.67 3.80
C GLY A 624 -7.95 -2.88 2.48
N SER A 625 -7.02 -1.97 2.17
CA SER A 625 -6.15 -2.10 0.99
C SER A 625 -5.02 -3.10 1.21
N VAL A 626 -4.29 -3.45 0.15
CA VAL A 626 -3.14 -4.37 0.22
C VAL A 626 -2.09 -3.86 1.20
N GLU A 627 -1.85 -2.55 1.22
CA GLU A 627 -0.91 -1.87 2.11
C GLU A 627 -1.30 -2.05 3.59
N GLU A 628 -2.61 -1.95 3.92
CA GLU A 628 -3.09 -2.16 5.29
C GLU A 628 -2.94 -3.61 5.77
N PHE A 629 -2.83 -4.57 4.85
CA PHE A 629 -2.67 -6.00 5.14
C PHE A 629 -1.21 -6.46 5.14
N GLN A 630 -0.27 -5.61 4.77
CA GLN A 630 1.15 -5.97 4.78
C GLN A 630 1.60 -6.32 6.21
N GLY A 631 2.35 -7.41 6.33
CA GLY A 631 2.77 -7.95 7.63
C GLY A 631 1.66 -8.67 8.43
N GLN A 632 0.40 -8.59 8.01
CA GLN A 632 -0.72 -9.33 8.61
C GLN A 632 -1.02 -10.60 7.82
N GLU A 633 -1.78 -11.50 8.44
CA GLU A 633 -2.28 -12.75 7.85
C GLU A 633 -3.64 -13.11 8.44
N ARG A 634 -4.42 -13.90 7.71
CA ARG A 634 -5.75 -14.36 8.11
C ARG A 634 -5.97 -15.81 7.67
N ARG A 635 -6.86 -16.53 8.35
CA ARG A 635 -7.24 -17.89 7.91
C ARG A 635 -7.88 -17.84 6.55
N VAL A 636 -8.80 -16.90 6.34
CA VAL A 636 -9.45 -16.63 5.06
C VAL A 636 -9.11 -15.24 4.56
N ILE A 637 -8.75 -15.13 3.29
CA ILE A 637 -8.69 -13.86 2.58
C ILE A 637 -9.68 -13.88 1.42
N ILE A 638 -10.45 -12.79 1.31
CA ILE A 638 -11.32 -12.51 0.18
C ILE A 638 -10.75 -11.28 -0.53
N ILE A 639 -10.50 -11.37 -1.83
CA ILE A 639 -10.00 -10.27 -2.66
C ILE A 639 -11.13 -9.81 -3.59
N SER A 640 -11.43 -8.52 -3.60
CA SER A 640 -12.34 -7.88 -4.58
C SER A 640 -11.53 -6.95 -5.48
N THR A 641 -11.51 -7.25 -6.78
CA THR A 641 -10.70 -6.53 -7.79
C THR A 641 -11.36 -5.27 -8.33
N VAL A 642 -12.67 -5.15 -8.19
CA VAL A 642 -13.54 -4.00 -8.50
C VAL A 642 -13.74 -3.72 -9.99
N ARG A 643 -12.67 -3.64 -10.78
CA ARG A 643 -12.75 -3.19 -12.18
C ARG A 643 -13.46 -4.21 -13.07
N SER A 644 -14.47 -3.75 -13.81
CA SER A 644 -15.27 -4.55 -14.75
C SER A 644 -15.53 -3.84 -16.09
N SER A 645 -15.30 -2.52 -16.17
CA SER A 645 -15.56 -1.74 -17.39
C SER A 645 -14.35 -1.68 -18.35
N ILE A 646 -14.63 -1.99 -19.62
CA ILE A 646 -13.75 -1.86 -20.80
C ILE A 646 -13.91 -0.47 -21.45
N ASP A 647 -14.87 0.35 -21.03
CA ASP A 647 -15.23 1.62 -21.69
C ASP A 647 -14.11 2.69 -21.73
N PHE A 648 -12.94 2.39 -21.16
CA PHE A 648 -11.71 3.21 -21.20
C PHE A 648 -10.53 2.54 -21.95
N VAL A 649 -10.77 1.47 -22.72
CA VAL A 649 -9.72 0.63 -23.34
C VAL A 649 -9.02 1.26 -24.55
N GLU A 650 -9.34 2.51 -24.92
CA GLU A 650 -8.47 3.30 -25.81
C GLU A 650 -7.09 3.62 -25.18
N PHE A 651 -6.89 3.37 -23.88
CA PHE A 651 -5.63 3.62 -23.18
C PHE A 651 -5.09 2.40 -22.40
N ASP A 652 -3.76 2.20 -22.47
CA ASP A 652 -2.87 1.23 -21.79
C ASP A 652 -3.52 0.34 -20.70
N VAL A 653 -3.21 -0.96 -20.68
CA VAL A 653 -3.51 -1.93 -19.60
C VAL A 653 -3.32 -1.33 -18.19
N LYS A 654 -2.30 -0.47 -18.00
CA LYS A 654 -2.06 0.25 -16.75
C LYS A 654 -3.16 1.23 -16.36
N HIS A 655 -3.84 1.88 -17.30
CA HIS A 655 -5.00 2.74 -17.02
C HIS A 655 -6.26 1.91 -16.75
N THR A 656 -6.43 0.81 -17.49
CA THR A 656 -7.59 -0.08 -17.36
C THR A 656 -7.58 -0.86 -16.04
N LEU A 657 -6.46 -1.48 -15.66
CA LEU A 657 -6.32 -2.22 -14.40
C LEU A 657 -5.78 -1.34 -13.25
N GLY A 658 -5.15 -0.22 -13.55
CA GLY A 658 -4.60 0.67 -12.54
C GLY A 658 -3.61 -0.05 -11.64
N PHE A 659 -3.86 0.07 -10.34
CA PHE A 659 -3.05 -0.55 -9.30
C PHE A 659 -3.21 -2.09 -9.20
N VAL A 660 -4.21 -2.68 -9.85
CA VAL A 660 -4.44 -4.13 -9.87
C VAL A 660 -3.33 -4.85 -10.64
N ALA A 661 -2.76 -4.20 -11.65
CA ALA A 661 -1.64 -4.73 -12.45
C ALA A 661 -0.27 -4.68 -11.74
N SER A 662 -0.20 -4.22 -10.49
CA SER A 662 1.07 -4.15 -9.75
C SER A 662 1.52 -5.55 -9.28
N PRO A 663 2.67 -6.09 -9.77
CA PRO A 663 3.10 -7.44 -9.38
C PRO A 663 3.39 -7.56 -7.89
N ARG A 664 3.94 -6.50 -7.27
CA ARG A 664 4.21 -6.44 -5.82
C ARG A 664 2.92 -6.48 -5.00
N ARG A 665 1.86 -5.80 -5.44
CA ARG A 665 0.54 -5.83 -4.76
C ARG A 665 -0.12 -7.19 -4.91
N PHE A 666 -0.06 -7.78 -6.10
CA PHE A 666 -0.53 -9.14 -6.34
C PHE A 666 0.15 -10.13 -5.37
N ASN A 667 1.48 -10.13 -5.32
CA ASN A 667 2.25 -11.01 -4.45
C ASN A 667 1.88 -10.85 -2.97
N VAL A 668 1.75 -9.61 -2.48
CA VAL A 668 1.32 -9.38 -1.08
C VAL A 668 -0.09 -9.92 -0.85
N ALA A 669 -1.06 -9.57 -1.71
CA ALA A 669 -2.46 -9.93 -1.54
C ALA A 669 -2.68 -11.45 -1.55
N MET A 670 -2.08 -12.16 -2.51
CA MET A 670 -2.20 -13.62 -2.64
C MET A 670 -1.56 -14.38 -1.47
N THR A 671 -0.56 -13.79 -0.79
CA THR A 671 0.20 -14.44 0.28
C THR A 671 -0.23 -14.04 1.69
N ARG A 672 -1.44 -13.47 1.84
CA ARG A 672 -2.05 -13.15 3.14
C ARG A 672 -2.87 -14.29 3.74
N ALA A 673 -3.33 -15.22 2.91
CA ALA A 673 -4.19 -16.32 3.32
C ALA A 673 -3.39 -17.49 3.91
N GLN A 674 -3.86 -18.04 5.03
CA GLN A 674 -3.32 -19.28 5.60
C GLN A 674 -4.02 -20.51 5.01
N ALA A 675 -5.36 -20.51 4.95
CA ALA A 675 -6.14 -21.73 4.72
C ALA A 675 -7.13 -21.65 3.54
N LEU A 676 -7.63 -20.47 3.18
CA LEU A 676 -8.53 -20.29 2.04
C LEU A 676 -8.34 -18.91 1.42
N LEU A 677 -8.19 -18.87 0.10
CA LEU A 677 -8.14 -17.64 -0.68
C LEU A 677 -9.28 -17.63 -1.72
N ILE A 678 -10.10 -16.59 -1.64
CA ILE A 678 -11.22 -16.33 -2.56
C ILE A 678 -10.92 -15.03 -3.30
N VAL A 679 -10.90 -15.07 -4.61
CA VAL A 679 -10.75 -13.89 -5.48
C VAL A 679 -12.05 -13.69 -6.22
N ILE A 680 -12.61 -12.49 -6.16
CA ILE A 680 -13.84 -12.08 -6.83
C ILE A 680 -13.45 -10.99 -7.82
N GLY A 681 -13.77 -11.18 -9.09
CA GLY A 681 -13.39 -10.24 -10.12
C GLY A 681 -13.90 -10.57 -11.50
N ASP A 682 -13.69 -9.62 -12.40
CA ASP A 682 -14.08 -9.73 -13.80
C ASP A 682 -12.93 -10.36 -14.63
N PRO A 683 -13.08 -11.62 -15.10
CA PRO A 683 -12.02 -12.29 -15.86
C PRO A 683 -11.72 -11.60 -17.19
N THR A 684 -12.68 -10.88 -17.75
CA THR A 684 -12.53 -10.17 -19.03
C THR A 684 -11.51 -9.03 -18.90
N VAL A 685 -11.54 -8.30 -17.79
CA VAL A 685 -10.63 -7.18 -17.54
C VAL A 685 -9.30 -7.67 -16.97
N LEU A 686 -9.33 -8.64 -16.05
CA LEU A 686 -8.12 -9.18 -15.41
C LEU A 686 -7.22 -9.95 -16.37
N SER A 687 -7.78 -10.62 -17.38
CA SER A 687 -6.99 -11.41 -18.35
C SER A 687 -6.12 -10.58 -19.30
N LEU A 688 -6.28 -9.25 -19.28
CA LEU A 688 -5.42 -8.31 -20.00
C LEU A 688 -4.00 -8.26 -19.41
N ASP A 689 -3.87 -8.56 -18.11
CA ASP A 689 -2.57 -8.64 -17.44
C ASP A 689 -2.06 -10.10 -17.42
N PRO A 690 -0.83 -10.37 -17.92
CA PRO A 690 -0.28 -11.72 -18.01
C PRO A 690 -0.21 -12.46 -16.66
N LEU A 691 0.07 -11.74 -15.57
CA LEU A 691 0.19 -12.33 -14.23
C LEU A 691 -1.21 -12.74 -13.70
N TRP A 692 -2.22 -11.90 -13.89
CA TRP A 692 -3.60 -12.27 -13.56
C TRP A 692 -4.14 -13.40 -14.44
N ARG A 693 -3.86 -13.36 -15.75
CA ARG A 693 -4.26 -14.43 -16.69
C ARG A 693 -3.63 -15.76 -16.29
N GLY A 694 -2.33 -15.79 -16.00
CA GLY A 694 -1.65 -17.00 -15.53
C GLY A 694 -2.20 -17.54 -14.21
N PHE A 695 -2.55 -16.65 -13.27
CA PHE A 695 -3.20 -17.04 -12.03
C PHE A 695 -4.59 -17.65 -12.27
N MET A 696 -5.40 -17.04 -13.14
CA MET A 696 -6.72 -17.55 -13.50
C MET A 696 -6.64 -18.91 -14.20
N ASN A 697 -5.69 -19.11 -15.13
CA ASN A 697 -5.46 -20.40 -15.78
C ASN A 697 -5.09 -21.47 -14.74
N TYR A 698 -4.17 -21.16 -13.81
CA TYR A 698 -3.82 -22.07 -12.71
C TYR A 698 -5.04 -22.49 -11.88
N VAL A 699 -5.87 -21.53 -11.47
CA VAL A 699 -7.07 -21.80 -10.67
C VAL A 699 -8.12 -22.59 -11.46
N TYR A 700 -8.32 -22.26 -12.74
CA TYR A 700 -9.27 -22.95 -13.61
C TYR A 700 -8.89 -24.42 -13.84
N LEU A 701 -7.65 -24.67 -14.27
CA LEU A 701 -7.15 -26.02 -14.56
C LEU A 701 -7.11 -26.91 -13.30
N ALA A 702 -6.96 -26.31 -12.11
CA ALA A 702 -7.00 -27.02 -10.83
C ALA A 702 -8.42 -27.19 -10.25
N GLY A 703 -9.47 -26.73 -10.95
CA GLY A 703 -10.86 -26.89 -10.54
C GLY A 703 -11.39 -25.85 -9.54
N GLY A 704 -10.66 -24.77 -9.28
CA GLY A 704 -11.06 -23.70 -8.35
C GLY A 704 -11.95 -22.61 -8.95
N TRP A 705 -12.55 -22.83 -10.12
CA TRP A 705 -13.32 -21.81 -10.83
C TRP A 705 -14.81 -21.81 -10.49
N ARG A 706 -15.38 -20.63 -10.25
CA ARG A 706 -16.82 -20.44 -10.01
C ARG A 706 -17.35 -19.31 -10.88
N GLY A 707 -18.41 -19.57 -11.65
CA GLY A 707 -19.02 -18.61 -12.57
C GLY A 707 -18.83 -19.02 -14.03
N PRO A 708 -19.10 -18.13 -15.00
CA PRO A 708 -18.93 -18.40 -16.43
C PRO A 708 -17.50 -18.82 -16.76
N SER A 709 -17.33 -19.80 -17.66
CA SER A 709 -16.00 -20.22 -18.13
C SER A 709 -15.23 -19.07 -18.80
N PRO A 710 -13.89 -19.07 -18.75
CA PRO A 710 -13.07 -18.12 -19.49
C PRO A 710 -13.42 -18.10 -20.99
N ASP A 711 -13.33 -16.92 -21.61
CA ASP A 711 -13.51 -16.73 -23.06
C ASP A 711 -12.20 -16.91 -23.85
N TRP A 712 -11.18 -17.47 -23.23
CA TRP A 712 -9.89 -17.81 -23.83
C TRP A 712 -9.49 -19.25 -23.47
N ASP A 713 -8.54 -19.82 -24.22
CA ASP A 713 -7.97 -21.15 -23.93
C ASP A 713 -7.01 -21.09 -22.72
N PRO A 714 -7.33 -21.73 -21.57
CA PRO A 714 -6.47 -21.73 -20.39
C PRO A 714 -5.19 -22.59 -20.53
N ASP A 715 -5.14 -23.49 -21.51
CA ASP A 715 -3.99 -24.36 -21.77
C ASP A 715 -2.91 -23.66 -22.64
N GLU A 716 -3.24 -22.54 -23.28
CA GLU A 716 -2.29 -21.74 -24.05
C GLU A 716 -1.19 -21.13 -23.15
N PRO A 717 0.09 -21.16 -23.58
CA PRO A 717 1.17 -20.48 -22.88
C PRO A 717 0.92 -18.98 -22.70
N ILE A 718 1.22 -18.46 -21.51
CA ILE A 718 1.08 -17.03 -21.21
C ILE A 718 2.17 -16.24 -21.95
N ASN A 719 1.76 -15.25 -22.74
CA ASN A 719 2.65 -14.25 -23.30
C ASN A 719 3.08 -13.27 -22.19
N ALA A 720 4.31 -13.43 -21.70
CA ALA A 720 4.87 -12.55 -20.68
C ALA A 720 5.03 -11.09 -21.15
N GLU A 721 5.10 -10.84 -22.46
CA GLU A 721 5.19 -9.49 -23.04
C GLU A 721 3.83 -8.77 -23.10
N GLY A 722 2.71 -9.48 -22.86
CA GLY A 722 1.36 -8.90 -22.91
C GLY A 722 0.74 -8.89 -24.30
N GLY A 723 0.04 -7.80 -24.65
CA GLY A 723 -0.66 -7.64 -25.94
C GLY A 723 -2.06 -8.23 -26.01
N TYR A 724 -2.60 -8.69 -24.88
CA TYR A 724 -3.96 -9.23 -24.77
C TYR A 724 -5.04 -8.18 -25.00
N ASP A 725 -4.76 -6.92 -24.67
CA ASP A 725 -5.61 -5.76 -24.94
C ASP A 725 -5.77 -5.50 -26.44
N ALA A 726 -4.66 -5.46 -27.18
CA ALA A 726 -4.66 -5.28 -28.63
C ALA A 726 -5.36 -6.45 -29.34
N ALA A 727 -5.08 -7.69 -28.92
CA ALA A 727 -5.73 -8.89 -29.45
C ALA A 727 -7.25 -8.86 -29.21
N ARG A 728 -7.68 -8.47 -28.01
CA ARG A 728 -9.10 -8.38 -27.64
C ARG A 728 -9.83 -7.27 -28.38
N THR A 729 -9.20 -6.11 -28.54
CA THR A 729 -9.75 -4.98 -29.32
C THR A 729 -9.93 -5.39 -30.78
N LYS A 730 -8.95 -6.09 -31.34
CA LYS A 730 -9.03 -6.63 -32.70
C LYS A 730 -10.19 -7.63 -32.83
N ALA A 731 -10.33 -8.57 -31.90
CA ALA A 731 -11.41 -9.54 -31.90
C ALA A 731 -12.80 -8.86 -31.81
N LEU A 732 -12.95 -7.86 -30.94
CA LEU A 732 -14.19 -7.09 -30.80
C LEU A 732 -14.55 -6.35 -32.11
N ASN A 733 -13.56 -5.76 -32.77
CA ASN A 733 -13.76 -5.10 -34.07
C ASN A 733 -14.15 -6.10 -35.15
N THR A 734 -13.50 -7.26 -35.21
CA THR A 734 -13.86 -8.33 -36.15
C THR A 734 -15.27 -8.88 -35.91
N ASP A 735 -15.71 -9.02 -34.66
CA ASP A 735 -17.09 -9.43 -34.35
C ASP A 735 -18.13 -8.39 -34.79
N ILE A 736 -17.80 -7.10 -34.66
CA ILE A 736 -18.63 -6.00 -35.16
C ILE A 736 -18.68 -6.04 -36.70
N GLU A 737 -17.55 -6.20 -37.37
CA GLU A 737 -17.47 -6.32 -38.83
C GLU A 737 -18.25 -7.54 -39.33
N ALA A 738 -18.11 -8.70 -38.70
CA ALA A 738 -18.85 -9.91 -39.04
C ALA A 738 -20.36 -9.78 -38.79
N LEU A 739 -20.77 -8.95 -37.83
CA LEU A 739 -22.17 -8.59 -37.65
C LEU A 739 -22.65 -7.68 -38.77
N ILE A 740 -21.91 -6.62 -39.09
CA ILE A 740 -22.24 -5.72 -40.21
C ILE A 740 -22.40 -6.52 -41.50
N GLU A 741 -21.49 -7.46 -41.75
CA GLU A 741 -21.53 -8.31 -42.94
C GLU A 741 -22.72 -9.26 -42.95
N ARG A 742 -23.08 -9.87 -41.81
CA ARG A 742 -24.31 -10.68 -41.67
C ARG A 742 -25.58 -9.85 -41.88
N THR A 743 -25.64 -8.65 -41.31
CA THR A 743 -26.75 -7.72 -41.53
C THR A 743 -26.82 -7.30 -43.01
N ARG A 744 -25.68 -7.13 -43.66
CA ARG A 744 -25.59 -6.80 -45.09
C ARG A 744 -26.00 -7.98 -45.98
N THR A 745 -25.62 -9.21 -45.66
CA THR A 745 -26.05 -10.40 -46.44
C THR A 745 -27.55 -10.64 -46.32
N LEU A 746 -28.14 -10.42 -45.14
CA LEU A 746 -29.60 -10.46 -44.95
C LEU A 746 -30.36 -9.39 -45.75
N LEU A 747 -29.70 -8.26 -46.07
CA LEU A 747 -30.24 -7.21 -46.93
C LEU A 747 -30.04 -7.53 -48.43
N VAL A 748 -28.96 -8.23 -48.79
CA VAL A 748 -28.56 -8.50 -50.20
C VAL A 748 -29.24 -9.74 -50.79
N GLU A 749 -29.69 -10.71 -49.99
CA GLU A 749 -30.40 -11.91 -50.50
C GLU A 749 -31.76 -11.63 -51.18
N ASN A 750 -32.23 -10.37 -51.20
CA ASN A 750 -33.47 -9.97 -51.89
C ASN A 750 -33.27 -8.90 -52.98
N SER A 751 -32.04 -8.50 -53.33
CA SER A 751 -31.81 -7.46 -54.34
C SER A 751 -31.08 -8.00 -55.58
N GLU A 752 -31.71 -8.90 -56.34
CA GLU A 752 -31.48 -8.89 -57.79
C GLU A 752 -32.33 -7.78 -58.40
N LEU A 753 -31.76 -6.57 -58.48
CA LEU A 753 -31.82 -5.65 -59.64
C LEU A 753 -31.49 -4.21 -59.23
N THR A 754 -30.64 -3.62 -60.08
CA THR A 754 -30.29 -2.20 -60.26
C THR A 754 -29.29 -1.57 -59.29
N ALA A 755 -28.06 -1.49 -59.79
CA ALA A 755 -27.03 -0.56 -59.37
C ALA A 755 -27.50 0.90 -59.60
N ARG A 756 -27.34 1.73 -58.57
CA ARG A 756 -27.11 3.17 -58.69
C ARG A 756 -26.11 3.58 -57.60
N GLU A 757 -24.96 4.02 -58.06
CA GLU A 757 -24.06 4.92 -57.32
C GLU A 757 -24.85 6.19 -57.02
N ASP A 758 -24.89 6.63 -55.75
CA ASP A 758 -24.70 8.02 -55.33
C ASP A 758 -24.86 8.19 -53.80
N ASP A 759 -24.03 9.10 -53.29
CA ASP A 759 -24.03 9.81 -52.00
C ASP A 759 -23.46 9.13 -50.73
N GLU A 760 -22.14 9.29 -50.61
CA GLU A 760 -21.44 9.46 -49.33
C GLU A 760 -21.93 10.72 -48.62
N ASP A 761 -22.75 10.58 -47.57
CA ASP A 761 -22.95 11.66 -46.60
C ASP A 761 -22.86 11.17 -45.14
N ALA A 762 -21.72 11.53 -44.55
CA ALA A 762 -21.38 11.73 -43.14
C ALA A 762 -22.35 11.23 -42.05
N VAL A 763 -22.02 10.07 -41.46
CA VAL A 763 -22.38 9.79 -40.06
C VAL A 763 -21.50 10.64 -39.15
N GLN A 764 -22.09 11.69 -38.59
CA GLN A 764 -21.49 12.56 -37.59
C GLN A 764 -21.35 11.77 -36.27
N VAL A 765 -20.21 11.11 -36.09
CA VAL A 765 -19.83 10.51 -34.81
C VAL A 765 -19.39 11.62 -33.87
N ASP A 766 -20.11 11.76 -32.75
CA ASP A 766 -19.80 12.64 -31.64
C ASP A 766 -18.37 12.32 -31.14
N ARG A 767 -17.43 13.25 -31.37
CA ARG A 767 -16.03 13.10 -30.96
C ARG A 767 -15.91 13.41 -29.46
N PRO A 768 -15.39 12.51 -28.62
CA PRO A 768 -14.95 12.88 -27.29
C PRO A 768 -13.71 13.77 -27.38
N TRP A 769 -13.67 14.68 -26.43
CA TRP A 769 -12.81 15.86 -26.30
C TRP A 769 -11.32 15.50 -26.10
N ARG A 770 -10.41 16.26 -26.74
CA ARG A 770 -8.95 16.15 -26.60
C ARG A 770 -8.45 16.92 -25.37
N GLU A 771 -7.73 16.27 -24.46
CA GLU A 771 -6.83 16.96 -23.51
C GLU A 771 -5.47 17.20 -24.17
N ALA A 772 -4.95 18.42 -24.06
CA ALA A 772 -3.67 18.86 -24.58
C ALA A 772 -2.51 18.49 -23.63
N ASP A 773 -1.35 18.21 -24.23
CA ASP A 773 -0.09 17.63 -23.71
C ASP A 773 0.55 18.24 -22.44
#